data_AF-A0A672PLV6-F1
#
_entry.id   AF-A0A672PLV6-F1
#
_cell.length_a   1.000
_cell.length_b   1.000
_cell.length_c   1.000
_cell.angle_alpha   90.00
_cell.angle_beta   90.00
_cell.angle_gamma   90.00
#
_symmetry.space_group_name_H-M   'P 1'
#
loop_
_entity.id
_entity.type
_entity.pdbx_description
1 polymer ?
#
loop_
_entity_poly.entity_id
_entity_poly.type
_entity_poly.pdbx_seq_one_letter_code
_entity_poly.pdbx_strand_id
1 'polypeptide(L)'
;MAKRGKSVVRTLEDLTLDSGYGGAADSFRSSSLSLCGSEAHISYAHGGHCWHLTDSMRSRHNSLDTVNTVLAEDGETLECSGHCAKLPELEDVPWSLGEVENALNKEEELRFGTVSADLLARLSTLVSRALVRIAREAQRLSLRYGKCTKYEVQSAIKMILSWTISVNCIAAALSALSMYNMSTEDKFSRGKSERCGLVFSVGGVFRWMVDSRVAARIHEHAAIYLTACMESLFREVFNLLARLSTLVSRALVRIAREAQRLSLRYGKCTKYEVQSAIKMILSWTISVNCIAAALSALSMYNMSTEDKFSRGKSERCGLVFSVGRFFRWMVDSRVAARIHEHAAIYLTACMESLFREVFSRVLSSSVVEKDNGIPKFTLESFEQALSNDSELYGLLLPYQHLTCGKNANGILSLPDSLSLHRNQQRSNKAGDAYSQSEQRTIEQSLLATRVGSIAELSDLVSRAMHHLQPLSIKNHSNGTPLPQKSSLIHWEPEALYTLCYFMHCPQMEWENPNVEPSKVTLQTERPFLVLPPLMEWIRVALAHAEHRRSFSVDSDDVRQAARLLLPGVDCEPRQLKTDDCFCVSRKLDAASTEAKFLQDLGFRMLNCGRTDLVNQAINLLGPGGINSMSEQGMTPLMYACVRGDEAMVQMLLDAGADINSEVPNTVQKYPSVFPETRQATPLTFAILQQHIPVVQLLLDAGANVEGSLQDGMENYTETPLQLAAAAGNFELVSLLLERGADPMVGTMYRNGISTAPHGDMNSYSLAAAHGHRNVFCKLLSQSEKGKADVLSLQEILAEGSEMEERNSLKIEATRTGKAKLKALREAMYHSSEHSYVDITLDIRSLGVPWTLHTWLESLRTCFLQHRRPLIQGLLKEFSSIEEEEYTEELITHGLPLMFQILRASKNEVISQQLAVIFTQCYGPYPIPKLTEIKRKQTSRLDPHFLNNKEMADVTFLVEGKPFYAHKVLLFTASNRFKLLLANRPAAENTCIEISHVKYNVFQLVMQYLYCGGTDSLQIRNTEVMDLLSASKFFQLEALQRHCEIICAKNINTETCVEIYNHAKFLEAPELSTYIEGYFLKNMAVLIELEPFKQLLYNTPVENCCCDVLHDLEKTLATRIRSIHLSSSKGSIV
;
A
#
# COMPACT_ATOMS: atom_id res chain seq x y z
N MET A 1 -10.41 63.38 -57.23
CA MET A 1 -10.25 63.60 -58.68
C MET A 1 -9.81 62.29 -59.33
N ALA A 2 -10.62 61.83 -60.29
CA ALA A 2 -10.27 61.08 -61.50
C ALA A 2 -9.40 59.80 -61.47
N LYS A 3 -10.09 58.70 -61.84
CA LYS A 3 -9.81 57.77 -62.98
C LYS A 3 -8.73 56.69 -62.77
N ARG A 4 -9.12 55.40 -62.76
CA ARG A 4 -9.28 54.43 -63.88
C ARG A 4 -8.08 53.45 -63.85
N GLY A 5 -8.21 52.14 -63.95
CA GLY A 5 -9.35 51.25 -64.16
C GLY A 5 -8.89 49.96 -64.85
N LYS A 6 -9.73 48.91 -64.74
CA LYS A 6 -9.86 47.70 -65.59
C LYS A 6 -8.79 46.60 -65.38
N SER A 7 -9.10 45.29 -65.41
CA SER A 7 -10.36 44.53 -65.55
C SER A 7 -10.06 43.01 -65.60
N VAL A 8 -11.10 42.17 -65.41
CA VAL A 8 -11.32 40.77 -65.86
C VAL A 8 -10.93 39.66 -64.85
N VAL A 9 -11.75 38.64 -64.48
CA VAL A 9 -13.16 38.25 -64.73
C VAL A 9 -13.68 37.32 -63.61
N ARG A 10 -15.02 37.35 -63.46
CA ARG A 10 -16.05 36.63 -62.64
C ARG A 10 -15.84 35.12 -62.39
N THR A 11 -16.38 34.48 -61.35
CA THR A 11 -17.80 34.33 -60.90
C THR A 11 -17.86 33.82 -59.43
N LEU A 12 -18.95 33.74 -58.65
CA LEU A 12 -20.22 34.44 -58.46
C LEU A 12 -20.94 33.65 -57.33
N GLU A 13 -20.91 34.11 -56.07
CA GLU A 13 -21.82 33.64 -55.01
C GLU A 13 -21.92 34.73 -53.94
N ASP A 14 -22.94 35.56 -54.09
CA ASP A 14 -23.55 36.33 -53.01
C ASP A 14 -24.96 36.72 -53.46
N LEU A 15 -25.96 36.17 -52.76
CA LEU A 15 -27.25 36.80 -52.57
C LEU A 15 -27.52 36.79 -51.08
N THR A 16 -27.28 37.96 -50.51
CA THR A 16 -27.58 38.41 -49.14
C THR A 16 -29.04 38.86 -48.99
N LEU A 17 -29.38 39.13 -47.71
CA LEU A 17 -30.40 40.07 -47.17
C LEU A 17 -31.68 39.37 -46.67
N ASP A 18 -32.25 39.68 -45.50
CA ASP A 18 -31.94 40.73 -44.52
C ASP A 18 -32.54 40.41 -43.14
N SER A 19 -32.03 41.18 -42.18
CA SER A 19 -32.41 41.38 -40.79
C SER A 19 -33.77 42.07 -40.58
N GLY A 20 -34.36 41.85 -39.40
CA GLY A 20 -35.46 42.67 -38.91
C GLY A 20 -35.75 42.42 -37.43
N TYR A 21 -35.27 43.29 -36.55
CA TYR A 21 -35.93 43.58 -35.27
C TYR A 21 -35.43 44.93 -34.72
N GLY A 22 -36.26 45.97 -34.88
CA GLY A 22 -36.18 47.25 -34.17
C GLY A 22 -37.00 47.19 -32.88
N GLY A 23 -36.59 47.96 -31.87
CA GLY A 23 -37.07 47.84 -30.49
C GLY A 23 -38.33 48.61 -30.10
N ALA A 24 -38.76 48.38 -28.85
CA ALA A 24 -39.50 49.31 -28.00
C ALA A 24 -39.35 48.89 -26.52
N ALA A 25 -39.17 49.88 -25.66
CA ALA A 25 -39.16 49.75 -24.20
C ALA A 25 -40.59 49.63 -23.64
N ASP A 26 -40.76 48.91 -22.52
CA ASP A 26 -41.51 49.39 -21.34
C ASP A 26 -41.56 48.35 -20.19
N SER A 27 -40.88 48.71 -19.11
CA SER A 27 -41.33 48.76 -17.71
C SER A 27 -42.04 47.59 -16.97
N PHE A 28 -41.48 47.33 -15.77
CA PHE A 28 -42.10 47.05 -14.46
C PHE A 28 -42.47 45.63 -13.95
N ARG A 29 -41.87 45.39 -12.76
CA ARG A 29 -42.37 44.79 -11.51
C ARG A 29 -42.12 43.30 -11.20
N SER A 30 -41.23 43.16 -10.21
CA SER A 30 -41.23 42.21 -9.10
C SER A 30 -42.61 41.70 -8.69
N SER A 31 -42.67 40.42 -8.31
CA SER A 31 -43.53 39.94 -7.21
C SER A 31 -42.98 38.63 -6.66
N SER A 32 -42.23 38.74 -5.57
CA SER A 32 -42.14 37.74 -4.52
C SER A 32 -43.52 37.57 -3.89
N LEU A 33 -44.01 36.35 -3.72
CA LEU A 33 -45.07 36.05 -2.76
C LEU A 33 -44.74 34.74 -2.03
N SER A 34 -44.23 34.93 -0.81
CA SER A 34 -44.34 33.97 0.29
C SER A 34 -45.76 34.02 0.85
N LEU A 35 -46.28 32.88 1.31
CA LEU A 35 -47.24 32.83 2.41
C LEU A 35 -47.01 31.55 3.23
N CYS A 36 -46.47 31.75 4.43
CA CYS A 36 -46.63 30.91 5.62
C CYS A 36 -48.13 30.80 5.97
N GLY A 37 -48.61 29.88 6.82
CA GLY A 37 -47.97 28.90 7.68
C GLY A 37 -49.02 28.14 8.50
N SER A 38 -48.55 27.08 9.18
CA SER A 38 -49.02 26.54 10.48
C SER A 38 -50.45 25.93 10.54
N GLU A 39 -50.74 24.81 11.22
CA GLU A 39 -50.32 24.27 12.53
C GLU A 39 -50.45 22.72 12.61
N ALA A 40 -50.04 22.19 13.77
CA ALA A 40 -49.85 20.81 14.20
C ALA A 40 -51.09 19.89 14.32
N HIS A 41 -50.88 18.57 14.27
CA HIS A 41 -51.15 17.58 15.35
C HIS A 41 -51.21 16.10 14.85
N ILE A 42 -50.37 15.23 15.47
CA ILE A 42 -50.68 13.91 16.09
C ILE A 42 -51.72 13.00 15.38
N SER A 43 -51.48 11.76 14.90
CA SER A 43 -51.20 10.49 15.61
C SER A 43 -51.32 9.29 14.63
N TYR A 44 -50.63 8.19 14.92
CA TYR A 44 -50.79 6.88 14.26
C TYR A 44 -51.79 5.98 15.01
N ALA A 45 -52.63 5.22 14.29
CA ALA A 45 -53.14 3.91 14.73
C ALA A 45 -53.69 3.02 13.58
N HIS A 46 -53.03 1.86 13.39
CA HIS A 46 -53.57 0.50 13.17
C HIS A 46 -54.59 0.19 12.04
N GLY A 47 -54.12 -0.62 11.08
CA GLY A 47 -54.67 -1.95 10.75
C GLY A 47 -56.01 -2.07 9.99
N GLY A 48 -55.98 -2.67 8.79
CA GLY A 48 -57.20 -3.19 8.14
C GLY A 48 -57.08 -3.41 6.64
N HIS A 49 -57.04 -4.67 6.23
CA HIS A 49 -56.98 -5.17 4.86
C HIS A 49 -58.31 -5.06 4.07
N CYS A 50 -58.18 -4.97 2.73
CA CYS A 50 -59.09 -5.51 1.68
C CYS A 50 -60.40 -4.75 1.34
N TRP A 51 -60.84 -4.54 0.09
CA TRP A 51 -60.39 -4.96 -1.26
C TRP A 51 -61.19 -4.18 -2.35
N HIS A 52 -60.56 -3.96 -3.52
CA HIS A 52 -61.10 -3.86 -4.92
C HIS A 52 -62.12 -2.75 -5.29
N LEU A 53 -62.14 -2.10 -6.47
CA LEU A 53 -61.45 -2.13 -7.78
C LEU A 53 -61.81 -0.75 -8.43
N THR A 54 -60.98 -0.08 -9.23
CA THR A 54 -61.19 -0.05 -10.70
C THR A 54 -59.96 0.49 -11.45
N ASP A 55 -59.83 0.00 -12.68
CA ASP A 55 -58.72 0.09 -13.62
C ASP A 55 -58.20 1.50 -13.94
N SER A 56 -56.92 1.75 -13.63
CA SER A 56 -56.00 2.57 -14.46
C SER A 56 -54.58 2.52 -13.90
N MET A 57 -53.91 1.36 -13.93
CA MET A 57 -52.44 1.26 -13.78
C MET A 57 -51.89 -0.01 -14.45
N ARG A 58 -51.71 0.07 -15.76
CA ARG A 58 -50.64 -0.65 -16.48
C ARG A 58 -49.78 0.35 -17.24
N SER A 59 -49.01 1.14 -16.49
CA SER A 59 -47.73 1.69 -16.96
C SER A 59 -46.69 1.38 -15.89
N ARG A 60 -46.23 0.12 -15.87
CA ARG A 60 -45.01 -0.25 -15.15
C ARG A 60 -43.83 -0.04 -16.09
N HIS A 61 -43.43 1.21 -16.28
CA HIS A 61 -42.06 1.52 -16.66
C HIS A 61 -41.25 1.63 -15.37
N ASN A 62 -40.72 0.48 -14.92
CA ASN A 62 -39.73 0.46 -13.85
C ASN A 62 -38.49 1.21 -14.34
N SER A 63 -38.10 2.26 -13.62
CA SER A 63 -36.79 2.90 -13.74
C SER A 63 -35.70 1.92 -13.30
N LEU A 64 -35.07 1.23 -14.25
CA LEU A 64 -34.00 0.25 -14.03
C LEU A 64 -32.59 0.87 -13.94
N ASP A 65 -32.46 2.20 -13.98
CA ASP A 65 -31.15 2.89 -13.98
C ASP A 65 -30.67 3.35 -12.58
N THR A 66 -31.06 2.65 -11.51
CA THR A 66 -30.42 2.85 -10.21
C THR A 66 -29.07 2.15 -10.16
N VAL A 67 -28.01 2.99 -10.17
CA VAL A 67 -26.63 2.77 -9.70
C VAL A 67 -26.43 1.45 -8.94
N ASN A 68 -26.13 0.38 -9.67
CA ASN A 68 -25.56 -0.85 -9.11
C ASN A 68 -24.15 -1.02 -9.69
N THR A 69 -23.14 -0.68 -8.89
CA THR A 69 -21.74 -1.01 -9.14
C THR A 69 -21.40 -2.37 -8.52
N VAL A 70 -22.18 -3.41 -8.86
CA VAL A 70 -21.85 -4.79 -8.51
C VAL A 70 -21.26 -5.43 -9.76
N LEU A 71 -20.04 -5.97 -9.60
CA LEU A 71 -19.35 -6.79 -10.59
C LEU A 71 -20.26 -7.95 -10.98
N ALA A 72 -20.66 -8.03 -12.25
CA ALA A 72 -21.27 -9.24 -12.77
C ALA A 72 -20.13 -10.21 -13.13
N GLU A 73 -19.81 -11.09 -12.19
CA GLU A 73 -19.39 -12.45 -12.53
C GLU A 73 -20.63 -13.16 -13.11
N ASP A 74 -20.46 -13.71 -14.31
CA ASP A 74 -21.26 -14.71 -15.03
C ASP A 74 -22.78 -14.83 -14.77
N GLY A 75 -23.55 -14.71 -15.86
CA GLY A 75 -24.94 -15.14 -15.90
C GLY A 75 -25.67 -14.73 -17.18
N GLU A 76 -25.77 -15.67 -18.12
CA GLU A 76 -26.58 -15.58 -19.33
C GLU A 76 -28.05 -15.22 -19.02
N THR A 77 -28.73 -14.65 -20.04
CA THR A 77 -30.19 -14.39 -20.18
C THR A 77 -30.74 -13.06 -19.62
N LEU A 78 -30.91 -12.06 -20.50
CA LEU A 78 -32.23 -11.57 -20.94
C LEU A 78 -32.05 -10.41 -21.96
N GLU A 79 -32.43 -10.67 -23.21
CA GLU A 79 -32.61 -9.64 -24.24
C GLU A 79 -33.97 -8.93 -24.03
N CYS A 80 -33.95 -7.60 -23.92
CA CYS A 80 -35.10 -6.75 -24.26
C CYS A 80 -34.62 -5.38 -24.78
N SER A 81 -35.24 -4.96 -25.88
CA SER A 81 -34.79 -4.02 -26.91
C SER A 81 -34.82 -2.52 -26.58
N GLY A 82 -33.83 -1.75 -27.11
CA GLY A 82 -34.02 -0.33 -27.43
C GLY A 82 -32.78 0.59 -27.37
N HIS A 83 -31.96 0.61 -28.43
CA HIS A 83 -31.10 1.74 -28.89
C HIS A 83 -30.46 2.69 -27.84
N CYS A 84 -29.54 2.20 -27.00
CA CYS A 84 -28.45 3.02 -26.47
C CYS A 84 -27.12 2.47 -27.01
N ALA A 85 -26.34 3.32 -27.69
CA ALA A 85 -25.01 2.97 -28.15
C ALA A 85 -24.15 2.63 -26.93
N LYS A 86 -23.59 1.41 -26.88
CA LYS A 86 -22.56 1.04 -25.89
C LYS A 86 -21.40 2.03 -26.06
N LEU A 87 -21.10 2.79 -25.02
CA LEU A 87 -19.84 3.54 -24.94
C LEU A 87 -18.66 2.56 -24.91
N PRO A 88 -17.48 2.95 -25.44
CA PRO A 88 -16.29 2.11 -25.46
C PRO A 88 -15.95 1.55 -24.08
N GLU A 89 -15.30 0.39 -24.06
CA GLU A 89 -14.74 -0.19 -22.84
C GLU A 89 -13.71 0.77 -22.22
N LEU A 90 -13.39 0.60 -20.94
CA LEU A 90 -12.53 1.48 -20.12
C LEU A 90 -11.09 1.68 -20.67
N GLU A 91 -10.76 1.06 -21.80
CA GLU A 91 -9.43 0.95 -22.39
C GLU A 91 -9.06 2.15 -23.28
N ASP A 92 -10.03 2.83 -23.90
CA ASP A 92 -9.76 3.94 -24.83
C ASP A 92 -9.89 5.32 -24.13
N VAL A 93 -8.77 5.85 -23.64
CA VAL A 93 -8.72 7.21 -23.05
C VAL A 93 -8.17 8.25 -24.04
N PRO A 94 -8.67 9.50 -24.03
CA PRO A 94 -8.29 10.53 -25.00
C PRO A 94 -6.99 11.28 -24.67
N TRP A 95 -6.15 10.76 -23.76
CA TRP A 95 -4.92 11.38 -23.29
C TRP A 95 -3.76 10.38 -23.23
N SER A 96 -2.53 10.86 -23.39
CA SER A 96 -1.32 10.05 -23.19
C SER A 96 -0.77 10.15 -21.76
N LEU A 97 0.01 9.16 -21.29
CA LEU A 97 0.63 9.23 -19.96
C LEU A 97 1.61 10.41 -19.82
N GLY A 98 2.27 10.82 -20.92
CA GLY A 98 3.12 12.02 -20.93
C GLY A 98 2.33 13.33 -20.81
N GLU A 99 1.13 13.39 -21.40
CA GLU A 99 0.21 14.52 -21.20
C GLU A 99 -0.29 14.57 -19.75
N VAL A 100 -0.57 13.41 -19.12
CA VAL A 100 -0.94 13.33 -17.70
C VAL A 100 0.21 13.84 -16.82
N GLU A 101 1.44 13.38 -17.05
CA GLU A 101 2.62 13.85 -16.30
C GLU A 101 2.81 15.37 -16.43
N ASN A 102 2.70 15.90 -17.64
CA ASN A 102 2.80 17.34 -17.90
C ASN A 102 1.66 18.14 -17.24
N ALA A 103 0.44 17.59 -17.24
CA ALA A 103 -0.71 18.23 -16.57
C ALA A 103 -0.53 18.30 -15.05
N LEU A 104 0.07 17.27 -14.44
CA LEU A 104 0.39 17.25 -13.01
C LEU A 104 1.53 18.22 -12.65
N ASN A 105 2.48 18.47 -13.56
CA ASN A 105 3.65 19.33 -13.34
C ASN A 105 3.47 20.79 -13.76
N LYS A 106 2.25 21.20 -14.13
CA LYS A 106 1.96 22.52 -14.71
C LYS A 106 2.08 23.70 -13.73
N GLU A 107 1.94 23.47 -12.43
CA GLU A 107 2.06 24.50 -11.39
C GLU A 107 3.45 24.45 -10.73
N GLU A 108 4.17 25.59 -10.71
CA GLU A 108 5.56 25.64 -10.24
C GLU A 108 5.73 25.43 -8.72
N GLU A 109 4.69 25.69 -7.92
CA GLU A 109 4.76 25.63 -6.45
C GLU A 109 4.84 24.19 -5.88
N LEU A 110 4.55 23.17 -6.70
CA LEU A 110 4.45 21.76 -6.30
C LEU A 110 5.17 20.82 -7.29
N ARG A 111 6.30 21.24 -7.88
CA ARG A 111 7.13 20.32 -8.70
C ARG A 111 7.65 19.17 -7.84
N PHE A 112 6.98 18.03 -7.91
CA PHE A 112 7.48 16.77 -7.39
C PHE A 112 8.53 16.21 -8.37
N GLY A 113 9.46 15.39 -7.88
CA GLY A 113 10.39 14.67 -8.75
C GLY A 113 9.65 13.77 -9.77
N THR A 114 10.40 13.07 -10.63
CA THR A 114 9.84 12.15 -11.65
C THR A 114 8.77 11.23 -11.06
N VAL A 115 7.53 11.38 -11.54
CA VAL A 115 6.38 10.59 -11.07
C VAL A 115 6.48 9.18 -11.66
N SER A 116 6.27 8.15 -10.83
CA SER A 116 6.34 6.76 -11.31
C SER A 116 5.30 6.50 -12.41
N ALA A 117 5.71 5.83 -13.49
CA ALA A 117 4.82 5.45 -14.59
C ALA A 117 3.65 4.57 -14.14
N ASP A 118 3.82 3.74 -13.11
CA ASP A 118 2.72 2.94 -12.51
C ASP A 118 1.68 3.83 -11.82
N LEU A 119 2.12 4.89 -11.14
CA LEU A 119 1.20 5.85 -10.51
C LEU A 119 0.38 6.60 -11.57
N LEU A 120 1.05 7.06 -12.64
CA LEU A 120 0.39 7.74 -13.76
C LEU A 120 -0.63 6.82 -14.45
N ALA A 121 -0.28 5.56 -14.68
CA ALA A 121 -1.18 4.56 -15.26
C ALA A 121 -2.40 4.31 -14.37
N ARG A 122 -2.20 4.05 -13.07
CA ARG A 122 -3.31 3.84 -12.12
C ARG A 122 -4.22 5.06 -12.02
N LEU A 123 -3.64 6.26 -11.93
CA LEU A 123 -4.42 7.49 -11.83
C LEU A 123 -5.22 7.74 -13.12
N SER A 124 -4.63 7.45 -14.29
CA SER A 124 -5.33 7.45 -15.59
C SER A 124 -6.54 6.50 -15.58
N THR A 125 -6.38 5.25 -15.12
CA THR A 125 -7.48 4.27 -15.05
C THR A 125 -8.59 4.64 -14.06
N LEU A 126 -8.27 5.40 -13.00
CA LEU A 126 -9.26 5.85 -12.03
C LEU A 126 -10.08 7.02 -12.59
N VAL A 127 -9.41 7.99 -13.22
CA VAL A 127 -10.09 9.16 -13.82
C VAL A 127 -10.87 8.76 -15.08
N SER A 128 -10.43 7.75 -15.83
CA SER A 128 -11.17 7.23 -16.99
C SER A 128 -12.57 6.73 -16.61
N ARG A 129 -12.74 6.17 -15.42
CA ARG A 129 -14.08 5.78 -14.89
C ARG A 129 -15.00 6.98 -14.71
N ALA A 130 -14.47 8.14 -14.29
CA ALA A 130 -15.25 9.37 -14.19
C ALA A 130 -15.60 9.92 -15.58
N LEU A 131 -14.66 9.89 -16.54
CA LEU A 131 -14.90 10.27 -17.94
C LEU A 131 -16.05 9.48 -18.56
N VAL A 132 -16.03 8.15 -18.46
CA VAL A 132 -17.07 7.29 -19.05
C VAL A 132 -18.43 7.60 -18.44
N ARG A 133 -18.50 7.82 -17.12
CA ARG A 133 -19.76 8.22 -16.47
C ARG A 133 -20.24 9.57 -16.99
N ILE A 134 -19.38 10.59 -17.04
CA ILE A 134 -19.74 11.93 -17.53
C ILE A 134 -20.22 11.88 -18.97
N ALA A 135 -19.56 11.09 -19.82
CA ALA A 135 -19.95 10.89 -21.21
C ALA A 135 -21.31 10.19 -21.35
N ARG A 136 -21.60 9.14 -20.55
CA ARG A 136 -22.91 8.46 -20.53
C ARG A 136 -24.05 9.43 -20.26
N GLU A 137 -23.87 10.26 -19.25
CA GLU A 137 -24.92 11.17 -18.85
C GLU A 137 -25.03 12.37 -19.79
N ALA A 138 -23.91 12.88 -20.33
CA ALA A 138 -23.93 13.87 -21.39
C ALA A 138 -24.63 13.34 -22.65
N GLN A 139 -24.42 12.06 -23.00
CA GLN A 139 -25.10 11.38 -24.09
C GLN A 139 -26.61 11.33 -23.83
N ARG A 140 -27.02 10.89 -22.64
CA ARG A 140 -28.43 10.86 -22.23
C ARG A 140 -29.10 12.23 -22.34
N LEU A 141 -28.44 13.29 -21.88
CA LEU A 141 -28.96 14.65 -21.95
C LEU A 141 -29.04 15.17 -23.40
N SER A 142 -28.09 14.78 -24.25
CA SER A 142 -28.04 15.21 -25.65
C SER A 142 -29.09 14.55 -26.55
N LEU A 143 -29.66 13.39 -26.16
CA LEU A 143 -30.68 12.67 -26.93
C LEU A 143 -31.90 13.53 -27.26
N ARG A 144 -32.24 14.49 -26.39
CA ARG A 144 -33.42 15.35 -26.57
C ARG A 144 -33.30 16.30 -27.76
N TYR A 145 -32.08 16.70 -28.12
CA TYR A 145 -31.82 17.71 -29.16
C TYR A 145 -30.88 17.22 -30.27
N GLY A 146 -30.34 15.99 -30.16
CA GLY A 146 -29.37 15.43 -31.09
C GLY A 146 -28.04 16.18 -31.15
N LYS A 147 -27.75 17.06 -30.18
CA LYS A 147 -26.54 17.88 -30.12
C LYS A 147 -26.00 17.92 -28.69
N CYS A 148 -24.68 17.74 -28.53
CA CYS A 148 -23.97 17.94 -27.27
C CYS A 148 -23.26 19.30 -27.30
N THR A 149 -23.70 20.21 -26.43
CA THR A 149 -23.10 21.53 -26.22
C THR A 149 -22.45 21.58 -24.83
N LYS A 150 -21.88 22.74 -24.49
CA LYS A 150 -21.32 22.96 -23.15
C LYS A 150 -22.35 22.74 -22.03
N TYR A 151 -23.65 22.94 -22.30
CA TYR A 151 -24.71 22.84 -21.29
C TYR A 151 -24.99 21.39 -20.88
N GLU A 152 -25.01 20.46 -21.84
CA GLU A 152 -25.18 19.03 -21.56
C GLU A 152 -23.99 18.48 -20.79
N VAL A 153 -22.76 18.82 -21.20
CA VAL A 153 -21.53 18.42 -20.48
C VAL A 153 -21.50 19.03 -19.07
N GLN A 154 -21.81 20.31 -18.93
CA GLN A 154 -21.87 20.98 -17.62
C GLN A 154 -22.91 20.33 -16.69
N SER A 155 -24.07 19.95 -17.22
CA SER A 155 -25.12 19.29 -16.44
C SER A 155 -24.72 17.87 -16.05
N ALA A 156 -24.09 17.11 -16.96
CA ALA A 156 -23.53 15.79 -16.67
C ALA A 156 -22.46 15.85 -15.56
N ILE A 157 -21.56 16.83 -15.62
CA ILE A 157 -20.55 17.09 -14.58
C ILE A 157 -21.22 17.30 -13.21
N LYS A 158 -22.28 18.11 -13.13
CA LYS A 158 -23.03 18.35 -11.87
C LYS A 158 -23.74 17.12 -11.32
N MET A 159 -24.18 16.20 -12.18
CA MET A 159 -24.96 15.03 -11.76
C MET A 159 -24.08 13.85 -11.35
N ILE A 160 -22.85 13.78 -11.84
CA ILE A 160 -21.97 12.63 -11.60
C ILE A 160 -20.88 12.91 -10.58
N LEU A 161 -20.27 14.10 -10.67
CA LEU A 161 -19.23 14.48 -9.72
C LEU A 161 -19.89 15.00 -8.44
N SER A 162 -19.17 14.94 -7.33
CA SER A 162 -19.60 15.65 -6.13
C SER A 162 -19.75 17.13 -6.45
N TRP A 163 -20.67 17.82 -5.77
CA TRP A 163 -20.98 19.22 -6.05
C TRP A 163 -19.72 20.10 -6.13
N THR A 164 -18.76 19.89 -5.22
CA THR A 164 -17.49 20.63 -5.19
C THR A 164 -16.60 20.40 -6.39
N ILE A 165 -16.28 19.13 -6.65
CA ILE A 165 -15.47 18.75 -7.80
C ILE A 165 -16.15 19.25 -9.08
N SER A 166 -17.48 19.15 -9.15
CA SER A 166 -18.26 19.67 -10.27
C SER A 166 -18.11 21.18 -10.45
N VAL A 167 -18.17 21.97 -9.37
CA VAL A 167 -18.04 23.43 -9.39
C VAL A 167 -16.63 23.84 -9.83
N ASN A 168 -15.60 23.20 -9.29
CA ASN A 168 -14.21 23.48 -9.65
C ASN A 168 -13.93 23.11 -11.11
N CYS A 169 -14.38 21.93 -11.55
CA CYS A 169 -14.27 21.50 -12.94
C CYS A 169 -14.99 22.46 -13.89
N ILE A 170 -16.17 22.97 -13.49
CA ILE A 170 -16.92 23.95 -14.27
C ILE A 170 -16.23 25.31 -14.29
N ALA A 171 -15.63 25.75 -13.18
CA ALA A 171 -14.86 26.99 -13.11
C ALA A 171 -13.61 26.91 -14.00
N ALA A 172 -12.89 25.79 -13.95
CA ALA A 172 -11.77 25.50 -14.84
C ALA A 172 -12.20 25.49 -16.33
N ALA A 173 -13.32 24.85 -16.64
CA ALA A 173 -13.90 24.84 -17.99
C ALA A 173 -14.33 26.24 -18.47
N LEU A 174 -14.89 27.06 -17.59
CA LEU A 174 -15.25 28.46 -17.89
C LEU A 174 -14.01 29.31 -18.16
N SER A 175 -12.95 29.14 -17.36
CA SER A 175 -11.67 29.81 -17.56
C SER A 175 -11.03 29.42 -18.91
N ALA A 176 -10.98 28.12 -19.21
CA ALA A 176 -10.48 27.60 -20.49
C ALA A 176 -11.27 28.14 -21.68
N LEU A 177 -12.60 28.17 -21.58
CA LEU A 177 -13.46 28.73 -22.63
C LEU A 177 -13.27 30.25 -22.79
N SER A 178 -13.05 30.98 -21.70
CA SER A 178 -12.77 32.42 -21.75
C SER A 178 -11.47 32.70 -22.51
N MET A 179 -10.39 31.98 -22.19
CA MET A 179 -9.11 32.09 -22.91
C MET A 179 -9.24 31.74 -24.41
N TYR A 180 -10.03 30.71 -24.73
CA TYR A 180 -10.32 30.35 -26.12
C TYR A 180 -11.03 31.48 -26.90
N ASN A 181 -11.96 32.19 -26.25
CA ASN A 181 -12.70 33.29 -26.85
C ASN A 181 -11.87 34.58 -26.95
N MET A 182 -10.91 34.80 -26.05
CA MET A 182 -10.03 35.98 -26.08
C MET A 182 -8.87 35.86 -27.09
N SER A 183 -8.56 34.63 -27.54
CA SER A 183 -7.49 34.36 -28.52
C SER A 183 -7.92 34.53 -29.99
N THR A 184 -8.79 35.51 -30.28
CA THR A 184 -9.39 35.71 -31.62
C THR A 184 -8.43 36.17 -32.70
N GLU A 185 -7.30 36.79 -32.34
CA GLU A 185 -6.29 37.28 -33.29
C GLU A 185 -5.29 36.18 -33.72
N ASP A 186 -5.14 35.12 -32.92
CA ASP A 186 -4.18 34.01 -33.10
C ASP A 186 -4.83 32.70 -33.58
N LYS A 187 -5.99 32.78 -34.27
CA LYS A 187 -6.81 31.60 -34.64
C LYS A 187 -6.08 30.55 -35.47
N PHE A 188 -5.05 30.94 -36.23
CA PHE A 188 -4.29 30.07 -37.12
C PHE A 188 -2.84 29.84 -36.68
N SER A 189 -2.35 30.51 -35.63
CA SER A 189 -0.97 30.43 -35.15
C SER A 189 -0.78 29.46 -33.96
N ARG A 190 -1.84 29.18 -33.19
CA ARG A 190 -1.79 28.35 -31.97
C ARG A 190 -2.82 27.21 -31.98
N GLY A 191 -2.46 26.08 -31.39
CA GLY A 191 -3.35 24.92 -31.26
C GLY A 191 -4.57 25.21 -30.37
N LYS A 192 -5.68 24.47 -30.55
CA LYS A 192 -6.91 24.66 -29.74
C LYS A 192 -6.66 24.51 -28.24
N SER A 193 -5.82 23.54 -27.83
CA SER A 193 -5.42 23.35 -26.43
C SER A 193 -4.60 24.51 -25.88
N GLU A 194 -3.62 25.00 -26.65
CA GLU A 194 -2.78 26.15 -26.26
C GLU A 194 -3.61 27.43 -26.11
N ARG A 195 -4.60 27.63 -26.98
CA ARG A 195 -5.55 28.75 -26.91
C ARG A 195 -6.47 28.68 -25.67
N CYS A 196 -6.74 27.49 -25.17
CA CYS A 196 -7.45 27.26 -23.92
C CYS A 196 -6.52 27.23 -22.70
N GLY A 197 -5.20 27.31 -22.90
CA GLY A 197 -4.21 27.09 -21.84
C GLY A 197 -4.30 25.71 -21.21
N LEU A 198 -4.69 24.66 -21.96
CA LEU A 198 -4.81 23.28 -21.49
C LEU A 198 -3.63 22.43 -21.97
N VAL A 199 -3.22 21.45 -21.17
CA VAL A 199 -2.18 20.48 -21.53
C VAL A 199 -2.80 19.35 -22.36
N PHE A 200 -4.01 18.92 -22.02
CA PHE A 200 -4.70 17.87 -22.77
C PHE A 200 -5.15 18.33 -24.17
N SER A 201 -5.11 17.40 -25.12
CA SER A 201 -5.53 17.64 -26.52
C SER A 201 -7.05 17.82 -26.62
N VAL A 202 -7.51 19.05 -26.88
CA VAL A 202 -8.92 19.36 -27.10
C VAL A 202 -9.44 18.68 -28.37
N GLY A 203 -8.57 18.57 -29.38
CA GLY A 203 -8.87 17.82 -30.61
C GLY A 203 -9.00 16.32 -30.36
N GLY A 204 -8.14 15.75 -29.52
CA GLY A 204 -8.19 14.34 -29.11
C GLY A 204 -9.50 14.00 -28.39
N VAL A 205 -9.88 14.79 -27.39
CA VAL A 205 -11.15 14.58 -26.68
C VAL A 205 -12.36 14.81 -27.58
N PHE A 206 -12.32 15.81 -28.49
CA PHE A 206 -13.41 16.01 -29.45
C PHE A 206 -13.60 14.77 -30.34
N ARG A 207 -12.50 14.22 -30.88
CA ARG A 207 -12.51 12.99 -31.68
C ARG A 207 -13.05 11.81 -30.87
N TRP A 208 -12.54 11.61 -29.66
CA TRP A 208 -13.02 10.58 -28.75
C TRP A 208 -14.51 10.68 -28.47
N MET A 209 -15.06 11.89 -28.25
CA MET A 209 -16.50 12.06 -28.03
C MET A 209 -17.33 11.69 -29.27
N VAL A 210 -16.79 11.92 -30.48
CA VAL A 210 -17.43 11.52 -31.75
C VAL A 210 -17.40 10.00 -31.91
N ASP A 211 -16.24 9.38 -31.69
CA ASP A 211 -16.05 7.93 -31.83
C ASP A 211 -16.89 7.16 -30.79
N SER A 212 -16.94 7.70 -29.57
CA SER A 212 -17.79 7.24 -28.46
C SER A 212 -19.28 7.50 -28.66
N ARG A 213 -19.67 8.16 -29.76
CA ARG A 213 -21.05 8.51 -30.12
C ARG A 213 -21.81 9.23 -28.99
N VAL A 214 -21.15 10.17 -28.33
CA VAL A 214 -21.77 10.96 -27.25
C VAL A 214 -22.98 11.74 -27.76
N ALA A 215 -22.94 12.29 -28.99
CA ALA A 215 -24.11 12.86 -29.66
C ALA A 215 -23.93 12.88 -31.19
N ALA A 216 -25.03 13.03 -31.94
CA ALA A 216 -24.98 13.15 -33.40
C ALA A 216 -24.28 14.44 -33.88
N ARG A 217 -24.29 15.51 -33.07
CA ARG A 217 -23.54 16.75 -33.32
C ARG A 217 -22.85 17.21 -32.04
N ILE A 218 -21.53 17.36 -32.06
CA ILE A 218 -20.74 17.79 -30.89
C ILE A 218 -20.20 19.19 -31.13
N HIS A 219 -20.46 20.10 -30.19
CA HIS A 219 -19.96 21.47 -30.26
C HIS A 219 -18.53 21.56 -29.71
N GLU A 220 -17.66 22.41 -30.29
CA GLU A 220 -16.27 22.57 -29.82
C GLU A 220 -16.18 22.94 -28.33
N HIS A 221 -17.06 23.84 -27.88
CA HIS A 221 -17.18 24.20 -26.45
C HIS A 221 -17.48 23.01 -25.53
N ALA A 222 -18.15 21.96 -26.01
CA ALA A 222 -18.41 20.75 -25.23
C ALA A 222 -17.11 19.97 -24.97
N ALA A 223 -16.26 19.85 -26.00
CA ALA A 223 -14.94 19.23 -25.87
C ALA A 223 -14.00 20.09 -24.99
N ILE A 224 -14.04 21.42 -25.08
CA ILE A 224 -13.29 22.32 -24.18
C ILE A 224 -13.73 22.13 -22.72
N TYR A 225 -15.04 21.99 -22.48
CA TYR A 225 -15.54 21.75 -21.12
C TYR A 225 -15.11 20.39 -20.57
N LEU A 226 -15.20 19.34 -21.38
CA LEU A 226 -14.83 17.99 -20.95
C LEU A 226 -13.32 17.87 -20.72
N THR A 227 -12.50 18.47 -21.59
CA THR A 227 -11.02 18.49 -21.46
C THR A 227 -10.56 19.20 -20.20
N ALA A 228 -11.05 20.43 -19.97
CA ALA A 228 -10.72 21.20 -18.78
C ALA A 228 -11.21 20.52 -17.48
N CYS A 229 -12.38 19.87 -17.53
CA CYS A 229 -12.89 19.07 -16.42
C CYS A 229 -11.95 17.91 -16.08
N MET A 230 -11.51 17.15 -17.08
CA MET A 230 -10.57 16.03 -16.87
C MET A 230 -9.23 16.52 -16.34
N GLU A 231 -8.61 17.54 -16.95
CA GLU A 231 -7.34 18.09 -16.46
C GLU A 231 -7.44 18.58 -15.01
N SER A 232 -8.57 19.21 -14.64
CA SER A 232 -8.83 19.61 -13.25
C SER A 232 -9.00 18.43 -12.30
N LEU A 233 -9.70 17.37 -12.72
CA LEU A 233 -9.88 16.14 -11.95
C LEU A 233 -8.54 15.45 -11.65
N PHE A 234 -7.66 15.34 -12.66
CA PHE A 234 -6.32 14.76 -12.52
C PHE A 234 -5.51 15.51 -11.45
N ARG A 235 -5.50 16.85 -11.53
CA ARG A 235 -4.76 17.72 -10.60
C ARG A 235 -5.34 17.65 -9.19
N GLU A 236 -6.66 17.70 -9.02
CA GLU A 236 -7.30 17.63 -7.70
C GLU A 236 -7.00 16.31 -6.98
N VAL A 237 -7.14 15.17 -7.66
CA VAL A 237 -6.87 13.84 -7.09
C VAL A 237 -5.40 13.69 -6.71
N PHE A 238 -4.48 14.12 -7.58
CA PHE A 238 -3.05 14.02 -7.32
C PHE A 238 -2.61 14.94 -6.17
N ASN A 239 -3.07 16.20 -6.16
CA ASN A 239 -2.72 17.15 -5.10
C ASN A 239 -3.22 16.69 -3.73
N LEU A 240 -4.40 16.07 -3.65
CA LEU A 240 -4.92 15.48 -2.42
C LEU A 240 -4.05 14.31 -1.93
N LEU A 241 -3.68 13.39 -2.82
CA LEU A 241 -2.81 12.25 -2.47
C LEU A 241 -1.41 12.71 -2.05
N ALA A 242 -0.82 13.65 -2.77
CA ALA A 242 0.48 14.23 -2.45
C ALA A 242 0.42 14.95 -1.10
N ARG A 243 -0.61 15.78 -0.87
CA ARG A 243 -0.80 16.47 0.41
C ARG A 243 -0.96 15.49 1.56
N LEU A 244 -1.82 14.48 1.42
CA LEU A 244 -2.02 13.46 2.45
C LEU A 244 -0.73 12.69 2.74
N SER A 245 0.03 12.31 1.70
CA SER A 245 1.35 11.67 1.86
C SER A 245 2.32 12.56 2.65
N THR A 246 2.41 13.86 2.33
CA THR A 246 3.28 14.79 3.07
C THR A 246 2.87 14.93 4.54
N LEU A 247 1.56 14.94 4.84
CA LEU A 247 1.06 15.06 6.21
C LEU A 247 1.34 13.78 7.01
N VAL A 248 1.05 12.61 6.44
CA VAL A 248 1.33 11.31 7.08
C VAL A 248 2.83 11.09 7.27
N SER A 249 3.68 11.59 6.36
CA SER A 249 5.15 11.53 6.52
C SER A 249 5.65 12.30 7.75
N ARG A 250 4.97 13.39 8.16
CA ARG A 250 5.31 14.12 9.40
C ARG A 250 5.03 13.26 10.63
N ALA A 251 3.92 12.54 10.64
CA ALA A 251 3.59 11.60 11.71
C ALA A 251 4.63 10.46 11.78
N LEU A 252 5.03 9.91 10.64
CA LEU A 252 6.10 8.89 10.56
C LEU A 252 7.39 9.38 11.22
N VAL A 253 7.87 10.58 10.85
CA VAL A 253 9.11 11.14 11.40
C VAL A 253 9.00 11.38 12.91
N ARG A 254 7.84 11.85 13.40
CA ARG A 254 7.60 12.02 14.84
C ARG A 254 7.68 10.68 15.56
N ILE A 255 6.96 9.66 15.08
CA ILE A 255 6.95 8.30 15.67
C ILE A 255 8.37 7.72 15.68
N ALA A 256 9.08 7.85 14.58
CA ALA A 256 10.44 7.33 14.46
C ALA A 256 11.43 8.05 15.39
N ARG A 257 11.34 9.37 15.56
CA ARG A 257 12.19 10.13 16.49
C ARG A 257 11.95 9.74 17.94
N GLU A 258 10.70 9.49 18.33
CA GLU A 258 10.42 9.04 19.69
C GLU A 258 10.84 7.59 19.90
N ALA A 259 10.58 6.72 18.93
CA ALA A 259 11.08 5.34 18.97
C ALA A 259 12.61 5.32 19.05
N GLN A 260 13.30 6.21 18.33
CA GLN A 260 14.75 6.38 18.41
C GLN A 260 15.19 6.74 19.83
N ARG A 261 14.53 7.73 20.43
CA ARG A 261 14.84 8.19 21.78
C ARG A 261 14.61 7.12 22.84
N LEU A 262 13.52 6.34 22.73
CA LEU A 262 13.24 5.21 23.61
C LEU A 262 14.26 4.08 23.42
N SER A 263 14.69 3.83 22.18
CA SER A 263 15.63 2.76 21.85
C SER A 263 17.04 2.98 22.40
N LEU A 264 17.42 4.23 22.74
CA LEU A 264 18.75 4.54 23.31
C LEU A 264 19.03 3.79 24.61
N ARG A 265 18.00 3.44 25.38
CA ARG A 265 18.16 2.74 26.66
C ARG A 265 18.84 1.37 26.52
N TYR A 266 18.52 0.64 25.45
CA TYR A 266 19.04 -0.70 25.18
C TYR A 266 19.77 -0.82 23.82
N GLY A 267 19.90 0.29 23.08
CA GLY A 267 20.49 0.31 21.74
C GLY A 267 19.73 -0.54 20.70
N LYS A 268 18.45 -0.84 20.94
CA LYS A 268 17.62 -1.73 20.11
C LYS A 268 16.20 -1.18 19.98
N CYS A 269 15.68 -1.16 18.76
CA CYS A 269 14.29 -0.82 18.48
C CYS A 269 13.49 -2.10 18.21
N THR A 270 12.59 -2.43 19.12
CA THR A 270 11.65 -3.55 19.03
C THR A 270 10.22 -3.06 18.80
N LYS A 271 9.26 -3.99 18.78
CA LYS A 271 7.84 -3.63 18.74
C LYS A 271 7.40 -2.78 19.94
N TYR A 272 8.07 -2.91 21.09
CA TYR A 272 7.68 -2.19 22.31
C TYR A 272 8.04 -0.70 22.24
N GLU A 273 9.21 -0.34 21.73
CA GLU A 273 9.60 1.06 21.52
C GLU A 273 8.67 1.74 20.52
N VAL A 274 8.35 1.06 19.40
CA VAL A 274 7.41 1.58 18.40
C VAL A 274 6.00 1.70 18.97
N GLN A 275 5.52 0.70 19.72
CA GLN A 275 4.21 0.72 20.37
C GLN A 275 4.09 1.87 21.38
N SER A 276 5.11 2.07 22.22
CA SER A 276 5.16 3.18 23.19
C SER A 276 5.23 4.53 22.49
N ALA A 277 6.02 4.67 21.42
CA ALA A 277 6.07 5.88 20.60
C ALA A 277 4.70 6.20 19.98
N ILE A 278 3.98 5.19 19.47
CA ILE A 278 2.61 5.34 18.96
C ILE A 278 1.67 5.85 20.06
N LYS A 279 1.72 5.29 21.27
CA LYS A 279 0.90 5.74 22.41
C LYS A 279 1.22 7.17 22.86
N MET A 280 2.47 7.60 22.77
CA MET A 280 2.93 8.93 23.17
C MET A 280 2.52 10.00 22.15
N ILE A 281 2.62 9.68 20.86
CA ILE A 281 2.49 10.66 19.77
C ILE A 281 1.07 10.74 19.23
N LEU A 282 0.38 9.61 19.10
CA LEU A 282 -0.98 9.62 18.55
C LEU A 282 -2.00 9.90 19.67
N SER A 283 -3.16 10.43 19.28
CA SER A 283 -4.31 10.55 20.19
C SER A 283 -4.72 9.19 20.73
N TRP A 284 -5.49 9.17 21.82
CA TRP A 284 -5.93 7.92 22.45
C TRP A 284 -6.60 6.95 21.47
N THR A 285 -7.62 7.39 20.71
CA THR A 285 -8.37 6.53 19.79
C THR A 285 -7.51 6.03 18.63
N ILE A 286 -6.75 6.92 18.00
CA ILE A 286 -5.90 6.60 16.86
C ILE A 286 -4.80 5.63 17.29
N SER A 287 -4.18 5.84 18.45
CA SER A 287 -3.14 4.94 18.98
C SER A 287 -3.67 3.52 19.19
N VAL A 288 -4.87 3.36 19.78
CA VAL A 288 -5.48 2.04 20.01
C VAL A 288 -5.77 1.33 18.69
N ASN A 289 -6.35 2.03 17.71
CA ASN A 289 -6.64 1.46 16.39
C ASN A 289 -5.36 1.05 15.66
N CYS A 290 -4.33 1.91 15.67
CA CYS A 290 -3.05 1.61 15.03
C CYS A 290 -2.33 0.42 15.68
N ILE A 291 -2.37 0.32 17.02
CA ILE A 291 -1.78 -0.80 17.75
C ILE A 291 -2.55 -2.10 17.47
N ALA A 292 -3.88 -2.05 17.40
CA ALA A 292 -4.70 -3.21 17.05
C ALA A 292 -4.40 -3.71 15.63
N ALA A 293 -4.25 -2.80 14.65
CA ALA A 293 -3.84 -3.15 13.29
C ALA A 293 -2.42 -3.74 13.24
N ALA A 294 -1.47 -3.19 13.99
CA ALA A 294 -0.12 -3.73 14.11
C ALA A 294 -0.08 -5.12 14.73
N LEU A 295 -0.91 -5.37 15.75
CA LEU A 295 -1.06 -6.69 16.37
C LEU A 295 -1.66 -7.71 15.41
N SER A 296 -2.65 -7.33 14.60
CA SER A 296 -3.23 -8.26 13.60
C SER A 296 -2.21 -8.61 12.51
N ALA A 297 -1.44 -7.63 12.04
CA ALA A 297 -0.37 -7.82 11.06
C ALA A 297 0.73 -8.76 11.58
N LEU A 298 1.15 -8.57 12.84
CA LEU A 298 2.12 -9.46 13.49
C LEU A 298 1.56 -10.88 13.69
N SER A 299 0.28 -11.00 14.04
CA SER A 299 -0.37 -12.31 14.18
C SER A 299 -0.36 -13.08 12.85
N MET A 300 -0.76 -12.43 11.75
CA MET A 300 -0.71 -13.04 10.41
C MET A 300 0.72 -13.46 10.01
N TYR A 301 1.71 -12.60 10.30
CA TYR A 301 3.11 -12.93 10.07
C TYR A 301 3.54 -14.19 10.83
N ASN A 302 3.18 -14.30 12.10
CA ASN A 302 3.52 -15.45 12.94
C ASN A 302 2.79 -16.74 12.53
N MET A 303 1.60 -16.65 11.93
CA MET A 303 0.85 -17.83 11.44
C MET A 303 1.38 -18.36 10.10
N SER A 304 2.05 -17.53 9.31
CA SER A 304 2.57 -17.86 7.96
C SER A 304 3.86 -18.72 7.94
N THR A 305 3.95 -19.73 8.82
CA THR A 305 5.22 -20.46 9.08
C THR A 305 5.63 -21.49 8.02
N GLU A 306 4.73 -21.95 7.16
CA GLU A 306 5.03 -22.98 6.16
C GLU A 306 5.80 -22.44 4.94
N ASP A 307 5.74 -21.13 4.69
CA ASP A 307 6.25 -20.43 3.48
C ASP A 307 7.24 -19.28 3.80
N LYS A 308 8.14 -19.48 4.77
CA LYS A 308 8.93 -18.36 5.34
C LYS A 308 9.79 -17.59 4.33
N PHE A 309 10.28 -18.24 3.28
CA PHE A 309 11.24 -17.66 2.31
C PHE A 309 10.74 -17.62 0.86
N SER A 310 9.48 -18.06 0.62
CA SER A 310 8.87 -18.10 -0.70
C SER A 310 8.02 -16.87 -1.00
N ARG A 311 7.70 -16.04 0.01
CA ARG A 311 6.84 -14.85 -0.12
C ARG A 311 7.41 -13.64 0.63
N GLY A 312 7.05 -12.44 0.16
CA GLY A 312 7.46 -11.18 0.78
C GLY A 312 6.87 -10.95 2.17
N LYS A 313 7.60 -10.23 3.02
CA LYS A 313 7.18 -9.93 4.41
C LYS A 313 5.83 -9.19 4.45
N SER A 314 5.63 -8.24 3.54
CA SER A 314 4.37 -7.48 3.45
C SER A 314 3.17 -8.36 3.16
N GLU A 315 3.32 -9.32 2.25
CA GLU A 315 2.24 -10.21 1.86
C GLU A 315 1.88 -11.16 3.00
N ARG A 316 2.89 -11.67 3.72
CA ARG A 316 2.72 -12.48 4.94
C ARG A 316 2.01 -11.72 6.06
N CYS A 317 2.17 -10.40 6.12
CA CYS A 317 1.46 -9.52 7.04
C CYS A 317 0.09 -9.03 6.53
N GLY A 318 -0.30 -9.31 5.28
CA GLY A 318 -1.49 -8.73 4.65
C GLY A 318 -1.42 -7.19 4.49
N LEU A 319 -0.23 -6.63 4.39
CA LEU A 319 0.02 -5.19 4.27
C LEU A 319 0.26 -4.80 2.81
N VAL A 320 -0.24 -3.63 2.43
CA VAL A 320 0.01 -3.05 1.09
C VAL A 320 1.36 -2.32 1.09
N PHE A 321 1.74 -1.71 2.21
CA PHE A 321 3.04 -1.05 2.35
C PHE A 321 4.17 -2.07 2.48
N SER A 322 5.32 -1.75 1.87
CA SER A 322 6.51 -2.61 1.86
C SER A 322 7.22 -2.59 3.23
N VAL A 323 7.18 -3.70 3.96
CA VAL A 323 7.83 -3.84 5.27
C VAL A 323 9.34 -3.71 5.13
N GLY A 324 9.93 -4.32 4.09
CA GLY A 324 11.36 -4.24 3.83
C GLY A 324 11.87 -2.82 3.56
N ARG A 325 11.12 -2.00 2.81
CA ARG A 325 11.48 -0.59 2.59
C ARG A 325 11.40 0.24 3.86
N PHE A 326 10.41 0.01 4.72
CA PHE A 326 10.34 0.67 6.03
C PHE A 326 11.47 0.22 6.96
N PHE A 327 11.81 -1.07 6.97
CA PHE A 327 12.95 -1.58 7.71
C PHE A 327 14.24 -0.88 7.28
N ARG A 328 14.52 -0.85 5.97
CA ARG A 328 15.68 -0.13 5.42
C ARG A 328 15.64 1.36 5.77
N TRP A 329 14.48 2.01 5.63
CA TRP A 329 14.33 3.42 6.01
C TRP A 329 14.66 3.66 7.49
N MET A 330 14.26 2.75 8.39
CA MET A 330 14.60 2.84 9.82
C MET A 330 16.11 2.72 10.05
N VAL A 331 16.79 1.83 9.31
CA VAL A 331 18.26 1.66 9.36
C VAL A 331 18.96 2.90 8.82
N ASP A 332 18.59 3.36 7.62
CA ASP A 332 19.17 4.53 6.95
C ASP A 332 18.94 5.81 7.76
N SER A 333 17.79 5.93 8.43
CA SER A 333 17.46 7.05 9.33
C SER A 333 18.07 6.92 10.73
N ARG A 334 18.80 5.83 11.01
CA ARG A 334 19.44 5.53 12.30
C ARG A 334 18.48 5.59 13.48
N VAL A 335 17.28 5.02 13.33
CA VAL A 335 16.29 4.94 14.42
C VAL A 335 16.90 4.20 15.62
N ALA A 336 17.64 3.13 15.39
CA ALA A 336 18.45 2.47 16.42
C ALA A 336 19.67 1.80 15.79
N ALA A 337 20.68 1.47 16.60
CA ALA A 337 21.81 0.67 16.14
C ALA A 337 21.37 -0.72 15.67
N ARG A 338 20.35 -1.28 16.33
CA ARG A 338 19.72 -2.57 15.98
C ARG A 338 18.22 -2.40 15.86
N ILE A 339 17.63 -2.99 14.82
CA ILE A 339 16.20 -2.89 14.52
C ILE A 339 15.66 -4.30 14.36
N HIS A 340 14.68 -4.65 15.20
CA HIS A 340 14.01 -5.93 15.10
C HIS A 340 12.94 -5.88 14.00
N GLU A 341 12.72 -6.98 13.29
CA GLU A 341 11.74 -7.02 12.18
C GLU A 341 10.30 -6.72 12.63
N HIS A 342 9.88 -7.21 13.80
CA HIS A 342 8.61 -6.84 14.43
C HIS A 342 8.44 -5.32 14.61
N ALA A 343 9.50 -4.55 14.81
CA ALA A 343 9.42 -3.09 14.91
C ALA A 343 9.03 -2.47 13.56
N ALA A 344 9.62 -2.95 12.47
CA ALA A 344 9.27 -2.52 11.12
C ALA A 344 7.83 -2.89 10.76
N ILE A 345 7.38 -4.11 11.08
CA ILE A 345 5.98 -4.54 10.88
C ILE A 345 4.99 -3.63 11.64
N TYR A 346 5.32 -3.29 12.89
CA TYR A 346 4.50 -2.39 13.69
C TYR A 346 4.41 -0.99 13.08
N LEU A 347 5.55 -0.45 12.66
CA LEU A 347 5.61 0.87 12.05
C LEU A 347 4.83 0.89 10.73
N THR A 348 5.01 -0.12 9.87
CA THR A 348 4.31 -0.19 8.57
C THR A 348 2.81 -0.31 8.74
N ALA A 349 2.34 -1.20 9.62
CA ALA A 349 0.92 -1.39 9.89
C ALA A 349 0.30 -0.13 10.51
N CYS A 350 1.02 0.53 11.42
CA CYS A 350 0.60 1.81 11.99
C CYS A 350 0.46 2.88 10.91
N MET A 351 1.43 3.03 10.00
CA MET A 351 1.35 4.05 8.95
C MET A 351 0.22 3.77 7.95
N GLU A 352 -0.02 2.51 7.60
CA GLU A 352 -1.12 2.13 6.71
C GLU A 352 -2.48 2.35 7.39
N SER A 353 -2.61 2.03 8.68
CA SER A 353 -3.82 2.31 9.46
C SER A 353 -4.06 3.81 9.64
N LEU A 354 -3.01 4.60 9.92
CA LEU A 354 -3.10 6.05 10.05
C LEU A 354 -3.53 6.70 8.72
N PHE A 355 -3.00 6.23 7.60
CA PHE A 355 -3.40 6.68 6.27
C PHE A 355 -4.90 6.46 6.03
N ARG A 356 -5.42 5.27 6.36
CA ARG A 356 -6.86 4.95 6.26
C ARG A 356 -7.72 5.79 7.21
N GLU A 357 -7.26 5.99 8.44
CA GLU A 357 -7.99 6.75 9.47
C GLU A 357 -8.11 8.24 9.08
N VAL A 358 -7.00 8.87 8.69
CA VAL A 358 -6.98 10.27 8.23
C VAL A 358 -7.92 10.44 7.05
N PHE A 359 -7.84 9.53 6.07
CA PHE A 359 -8.70 9.58 4.89
C PHE A 359 -10.19 9.41 5.24
N SER A 360 -10.52 8.43 6.09
CA SER A 360 -11.89 8.16 6.56
C SER A 360 -12.49 9.34 7.33
N ARG A 361 -11.71 9.95 8.25
CA ARG A 361 -12.18 11.10 9.04
C ARG A 361 -12.45 12.32 8.19
N VAL A 362 -11.58 12.63 7.22
CA VAL A 362 -11.83 13.74 6.29
C VAL A 362 -13.08 13.50 5.44
N LEU A 363 -13.29 12.27 4.96
CA LEU A 363 -14.53 11.91 4.27
C LEU A 363 -15.75 12.12 5.18
N SER A 364 -15.70 11.69 6.44
CA SER A 364 -16.83 11.85 7.37
C SER A 364 -17.13 13.31 7.71
N SER A 365 -16.11 14.16 7.88
CA SER A 365 -16.26 15.59 8.18
C SER A 365 -16.92 16.34 7.02
N SER A 366 -16.57 15.98 5.78
CA SER A 366 -17.18 16.58 4.58
C SER A 366 -18.70 16.37 4.50
N VAL A 367 -19.26 15.35 5.16
CA VAL A 367 -20.70 15.01 5.17
C VAL A 367 -21.50 15.82 6.20
N VAL A 368 -20.84 16.46 7.18
CA VAL A 368 -21.50 17.07 8.35
C VAL A 368 -21.82 18.56 8.18
N GLU A 369 -21.23 19.28 7.22
CA GLU A 369 -21.64 20.65 6.86
C GLU A 369 -23.03 20.65 6.18
N LYS A 370 -24.08 20.49 6.99
CA LYS A 370 -25.49 20.67 6.63
C LYS A 370 -25.88 22.14 6.79
N ASP A 371 -25.48 22.95 5.84
CA ASP A 371 -26.29 24.10 5.42
C ASP A 371 -26.26 24.11 3.89
N ASN A 372 -27.36 23.65 3.29
CA ASN A 372 -27.59 23.41 1.85
C ASN A 372 -27.04 22.10 1.24
N GLY A 373 -26.84 21.07 2.08
CA GLY A 373 -26.86 19.65 1.72
C GLY A 373 -26.19 19.24 0.40
N ILE A 374 -24.87 18.99 0.42
CA ILE A 374 -24.09 17.93 -0.29
C ILE A 374 -22.61 18.10 0.15
N PRO A 375 -21.87 17.01 0.44
CA PRO A 375 -20.49 17.07 0.91
C PRO A 375 -19.53 17.78 -0.04
N LYS A 376 -18.70 18.66 0.52
CA LYS A 376 -17.65 19.40 -0.18
C LYS A 376 -16.29 18.71 0.03
N PHE A 377 -15.66 18.16 -1.01
CA PHE A 377 -14.34 17.51 -0.95
C PHE A 377 -13.36 18.24 -1.89
N THR A 378 -12.71 19.28 -1.39
CA THR A 378 -11.65 20.06 -2.04
C THR A 378 -10.39 20.01 -1.17
N LEU A 379 -9.25 20.47 -1.69
CA LEU A 379 -8.05 20.65 -0.88
C LEU A 379 -8.31 21.59 0.31
N GLU A 380 -9.09 22.65 0.10
CA GLU A 380 -9.49 23.58 1.17
C GLU A 380 -10.40 22.92 2.21
N SER A 381 -11.40 22.12 1.80
CA SER A 381 -12.25 21.42 2.77
C SER A 381 -11.52 20.27 3.47
N PHE A 382 -10.53 19.67 2.81
CA PHE A 382 -9.60 18.70 3.40
C PHE A 382 -8.77 19.38 4.49
N GLU A 383 -8.18 20.54 4.21
CA GLU A 383 -7.43 21.32 5.20
C GLU A 383 -8.34 21.84 6.32
N GLN A 384 -9.56 22.28 6.01
CA GLN A 384 -10.55 22.72 6.99
C GLN A 384 -10.99 21.55 7.90
N ALA A 385 -11.24 20.37 7.34
CA ALA A 385 -11.58 19.17 8.11
C ALA A 385 -10.44 18.77 9.07
N LEU A 386 -9.19 18.78 8.58
CA LEU A 386 -8.02 18.54 9.43
C LEU A 386 -7.81 19.65 10.47
N SER A 387 -8.13 20.90 10.12
CA SER A 387 -8.02 22.02 11.06
C SER A 387 -9.06 21.94 12.19
N ASN A 388 -10.21 21.34 11.91
CA ASN A 388 -11.31 21.17 12.87
C ASN A 388 -11.17 19.89 13.71
N ASP A 389 -10.46 18.87 13.23
CA ASP A 389 -10.21 17.63 13.96
C ASP A 389 -9.15 17.84 15.05
N SER A 390 -9.59 17.80 16.31
CA SER A 390 -8.72 18.04 17.47
C SER A 390 -7.69 16.95 17.73
N GLU A 391 -7.88 15.75 17.18
CA GLU A 391 -6.96 14.63 17.37
C GLU A 391 -5.86 14.60 16.31
N LEU A 392 -6.19 14.98 15.07
CA LEU A 392 -5.25 14.98 13.94
C LEU A 392 -4.46 16.28 13.80
N TYR A 393 -5.05 17.43 14.14
CA TYR A 393 -4.46 18.73 13.85
C TYR A 393 -3.04 18.89 14.39
N GLY A 394 -2.82 18.61 15.69
CA GLY A 394 -1.50 18.75 16.32
C GLY A 394 -0.44 17.81 15.74
N LEU A 395 -0.82 16.62 15.29
CA LEU A 395 0.08 15.60 14.75
C LEU A 395 0.67 16.00 13.39
N LEU A 396 -0.17 16.59 12.53
CA LEU A 396 0.15 16.84 11.12
C LEU A 396 0.87 18.17 10.87
N LEU A 397 1.06 19.00 11.89
CA LEU A 397 1.77 20.27 11.78
C LEU A 397 3.30 20.07 11.66
N PRO A 398 4.01 20.92 10.90
CA PRO A 398 5.44 20.73 10.61
C PRO A 398 6.37 21.10 11.77
N TYR A 399 6.03 22.11 12.59
CA TYR A 399 6.95 22.69 13.58
C TYR A 399 6.35 22.90 14.98
N GLN A 400 5.18 22.33 15.27
CA GLN A 400 4.53 22.49 16.58
C GLN A 400 4.69 21.23 17.45
N HIS A 401 4.75 21.44 18.77
CA HIS A 401 4.72 20.39 19.80
C HIS A 401 3.43 19.58 19.72
N LEU A 402 3.42 18.37 20.26
CA LEU A 402 2.25 17.49 20.25
C LEU A 402 1.16 18.10 21.11
N THR A 403 0.14 18.66 20.47
CA THR A 403 -1.07 19.13 21.16
C THR A 403 -2.26 18.39 20.56
N CYS A 404 -2.48 17.15 20.99
CA CYS A 404 -3.74 16.46 20.70
C CYS A 404 -4.83 17.03 21.64
N GLY A 405 -6.06 17.09 21.15
CA GLY A 405 -7.20 17.64 21.89
C GLY A 405 -7.42 19.14 21.70
N LYS A 406 -6.81 19.78 20.69
CA LYS A 406 -7.15 21.14 20.26
C LYS A 406 -7.29 21.22 18.74
N ASN A 407 -8.27 21.98 18.27
CA ASN A 407 -8.38 22.32 16.86
C ASN A 407 -7.58 23.59 16.51
N ALA A 408 -7.55 23.98 15.23
CA ALA A 408 -6.86 25.19 14.75
C ALA A 408 -7.33 26.48 15.42
N ASN A 409 -8.60 26.50 15.86
CA ASN A 409 -9.21 27.64 16.55
C ASN A 409 -8.88 27.67 18.06
N GLY A 410 -8.11 26.70 18.57
CA GLY A 410 -7.74 26.61 19.99
C GLY A 410 -8.84 26.08 20.91
N ILE A 411 -9.93 25.54 20.35
CA ILE A 411 -11.01 24.91 21.13
C ILE A 411 -10.53 23.53 21.59
N LEU A 412 -10.63 23.29 22.89
CA LEU A 412 -10.29 22.00 23.48
C LEU A 412 -11.46 21.02 23.33
N SER A 413 -11.17 19.79 22.92
CA SER A 413 -12.15 18.71 22.90
C SER A 413 -11.54 17.38 23.28
N LEU A 414 -12.38 16.53 23.88
CA LEU A 414 -12.01 15.16 24.23
C LEU A 414 -12.21 14.25 23.01
N PRO A 415 -11.39 13.19 22.86
CA PRO A 415 -11.60 12.13 21.90
C PRO A 415 -13.01 11.55 21.97
N ASP A 416 -13.58 11.14 20.84
CA ASP A 416 -14.95 10.62 20.75
C ASP A 416 -15.19 9.42 21.70
N SER A 417 -14.17 8.58 21.94
CA SER A 417 -14.24 7.46 22.88
C SER A 417 -14.30 7.86 24.36
N LEU A 418 -13.84 9.07 24.67
CA LEU A 418 -13.84 9.67 26.01
C LEU A 418 -15.00 10.67 26.16
N SER A 419 -15.62 11.08 25.06
CA SER A 419 -16.82 11.93 25.06
C SER A 419 -18.04 11.10 25.49
N LEU A 420 -18.59 11.38 26.67
CA LEU A 420 -19.66 10.57 27.25
C LEU A 420 -21.05 10.98 26.73
N HIS A 421 -21.11 12.09 25.98
CA HIS A 421 -22.35 12.71 25.52
C HIS A 421 -22.99 12.09 24.26
N ARG A 422 -22.27 11.35 23.40
CA ARG A 422 -22.83 10.86 22.12
C ARG A 422 -23.62 9.55 22.23
N ASN A 423 -23.30 8.69 23.20
CA ASN A 423 -23.95 7.37 23.34
C ASN A 423 -25.38 7.43 23.94
N GLN A 424 -25.79 8.56 24.55
CA GLN A 424 -27.13 8.68 25.16
C GLN A 424 -28.25 9.12 24.21
N GLN A 425 -27.95 9.62 22.99
CA GLN A 425 -29.00 9.97 22.03
C GLN A 425 -29.83 8.74 21.53
N ARG A 426 -29.48 7.52 21.93
CA ARG A 426 -30.25 6.29 21.65
C ARG A 426 -31.03 5.72 22.84
N SER A 427 -30.94 6.26 24.05
CA SER A 427 -31.74 5.76 25.19
C SER A 427 -32.18 6.88 26.13
N ASN A 428 -33.32 7.50 25.84
CA ASN A 428 -34.03 8.34 26.81
C ASN A 428 -34.69 7.46 27.88
N LYS A 429 -34.02 7.29 29.04
CA LYS A 429 -34.68 6.94 30.30
C LYS A 429 -34.35 7.99 31.36
N ALA A 430 -35.39 8.50 32.02
CA ALA A 430 -35.37 9.69 32.86
C ALA A 430 -34.74 9.50 34.27
N GLY A 431 -33.69 8.68 34.40
CA GLY A 431 -33.05 8.34 35.68
C GLY A 431 -31.64 8.90 35.93
N ASP A 432 -31.00 9.53 34.93
CA ASP A 432 -29.53 9.69 34.90
C ASP A 432 -29.01 11.11 35.23
N ALA A 433 -29.75 11.96 35.94
CA ALA A 433 -29.30 13.34 36.20
C ALA A 433 -28.02 13.41 37.07
N TYR A 434 -27.88 12.52 38.07
CA TYR A 434 -26.71 12.45 38.95
C TYR A 434 -25.47 11.90 38.22
N SER A 435 -25.67 10.91 37.34
CA SER A 435 -24.61 10.35 36.49
C SER A 435 -24.11 11.38 35.47
N GLN A 436 -25.00 12.21 34.91
CA GLN A 436 -24.63 13.28 33.96
C GLN A 436 -23.81 14.40 34.62
N SER A 437 -24.06 14.74 35.90
CA SER A 437 -23.24 15.72 36.62
C SER A 437 -21.83 15.20 36.92
N GLU A 438 -21.70 13.92 37.31
CA GLU A 438 -20.38 13.30 37.54
C GLU A 438 -19.57 13.22 36.23
N GLN A 439 -20.22 12.86 35.13
CA GLN A 439 -19.59 12.81 33.79
C GLN A 439 -19.08 14.18 33.34
N ARG A 440 -19.88 15.25 33.48
CA ARG A 440 -19.44 16.62 33.17
C ARG A 440 -18.28 17.08 34.05
N THR A 441 -18.27 16.68 35.33
CA THR A 441 -17.19 17.01 36.26
C THR A 441 -15.89 16.31 35.86
N ILE A 442 -15.96 15.06 35.37
CA ILE A 442 -14.82 14.31 34.85
C ILE A 442 -14.31 14.93 33.53
N GLU A 443 -15.21 15.30 32.61
CA GLU A 443 -14.84 15.98 31.37
C GLU A 443 -14.12 17.31 31.64
N GLN A 444 -14.63 18.10 32.59
CA GLN A 444 -13.98 19.33 33.07
C GLN A 444 -12.60 19.03 33.71
N SER A 445 -12.48 17.95 34.46
CA SER A 445 -11.22 17.53 35.08
C SER A 445 -10.17 17.17 34.01
N LEU A 446 -10.56 16.45 32.97
CA LEU A 446 -9.69 16.03 31.87
C LEU A 446 -9.24 17.19 30.98
N LEU A 447 -10.10 18.20 30.81
CA LEU A 447 -9.84 19.40 30.02
C LEU A 447 -9.13 20.52 30.79
N ALA A 448 -8.84 20.33 32.07
CA ALA A 448 -8.14 21.33 32.88
C ALA A 448 -6.73 21.61 32.31
N THR A 449 -6.41 22.88 32.07
CA THR A 449 -5.11 23.31 31.51
C THR A 449 -4.21 24.03 32.51
N ARG A 450 -4.77 24.48 33.64
CA ARG A 450 -4.07 25.25 34.68
C ARG A 450 -4.58 24.83 36.05
N VAL A 451 -3.70 24.90 37.05
CA VAL A 451 -4.04 24.53 38.44
C VAL A 451 -3.49 25.56 39.44
N GLY A 452 -4.27 25.86 40.48
CA GLY A 452 -3.91 26.83 41.52
C GLY A 452 -3.05 26.25 42.65
N SER A 453 -3.18 24.95 42.97
CA SER A 453 -2.41 24.30 44.04
C SER A 453 -2.10 22.83 43.76
N ILE A 454 -1.11 22.28 44.48
CA ILE A 454 -0.79 20.84 44.38
C ILE A 454 -1.93 19.95 44.89
N ALA A 455 -2.70 20.40 45.88
CA ALA A 455 -3.84 19.65 46.42
C ALA A 455 -4.95 19.53 45.37
N GLU A 456 -5.25 20.62 44.66
CA GLU A 456 -6.20 20.63 43.54
C GLU A 456 -5.72 19.72 42.40
N LEU A 457 -4.43 19.76 42.05
CA LEU A 457 -3.87 18.88 41.01
C LEU A 457 -3.99 17.41 41.39
N SER A 458 -3.63 17.07 42.64
CA SER A 458 -3.71 15.70 43.15
C SER A 458 -5.13 15.14 43.06
N ASP A 459 -6.13 15.97 43.36
CA ASP A 459 -7.55 15.61 43.30
C ASP A 459 -8.03 15.43 41.84
N LEU A 460 -7.65 16.34 40.94
CA LEU A 460 -7.93 16.23 39.50
C LEU A 460 -7.30 14.97 38.87
N VAL A 461 -6.03 14.70 39.15
CA VAL A 461 -5.33 13.50 38.67
C VAL A 461 -5.99 12.24 39.22
N SER A 462 -6.38 12.22 40.51
CA SER A 462 -7.05 11.07 41.12
C SER A 462 -8.39 10.77 40.44
N ARG A 463 -9.21 11.79 40.19
CA ARG A 463 -10.48 11.65 39.45
C ARG A 463 -10.27 11.16 38.02
N ALA A 464 -9.32 11.75 37.30
CA ALA A 464 -9.00 11.38 35.93
C ALA A 464 -8.49 9.93 35.83
N MET A 465 -7.58 9.53 36.72
CA MET A 465 -7.03 8.18 36.78
C MET A 465 -8.10 7.13 37.09
N HIS A 466 -9.03 7.42 38.00
CA HIS A 466 -10.15 6.52 38.30
C HIS A 466 -11.00 6.20 37.06
N HIS A 467 -11.14 7.16 36.13
CA HIS A 467 -11.89 6.98 34.89
C HIS A 467 -11.08 6.36 33.74
N LEU A 468 -9.81 6.77 33.56
CA LEU A 468 -8.96 6.33 32.44
C LEU A 468 -8.39 4.92 32.62
N GLN A 469 -8.13 4.50 33.86
CA GLN A 469 -7.44 3.25 34.13
C GLN A 469 -8.22 1.98 33.76
N PRO A 470 -9.55 1.88 33.99
CA PRO A 470 -10.36 0.75 33.51
C PRO A 470 -10.38 0.63 31.97
N LEU A 471 -10.25 1.76 31.25
CA LEU A 471 -10.22 1.79 29.78
C LEU A 471 -8.87 1.30 29.23
N SER A 472 -7.78 1.52 29.96
CA SER A 472 -6.47 0.92 29.63
C SER A 472 -6.49 -0.61 29.86
N ILE A 473 -7.12 -1.07 30.95
CA ILE A 473 -7.17 -2.49 31.34
C ILE A 473 -8.00 -3.35 30.36
N LYS A 474 -9.12 -2.84 29.83
CA LYS A 474 -9.95 -3.58 28.85
C LYS A 474 -9.26 -3.81 27.50
N ASN A 475 -8.18 -3.10 27.21
CA ASN A 475 -7.46 -3.17 25.93
C ASN A 475 -6.21 -4.08 25.96
N HIS A 476 -5.87 -4.69 27.10
CA HIS A 476 -4.89 -5.77 27.13
C HIS A 476 -5.52 -7.03 26.52
N SER A 477 -5.03 -7.38 25.33
CA SER A 477 -5.42 -8.48 24.47
C SER A 477 -5.77 -9.81 25.14
N ASN A 478 -6.72 -10.53 24.52
CA ASN A 478 -7.07 -11.96 24.65
C ASN A 478 -5.88 -12.94 24.41
N GLY A 479 -4.75 -12.74 25.08
CA GLY A 479 -3.77 -13.79 25.35
C GLY A 479 -4.06 -14.38 26.73
N THR A 480 -3.82 -15.68 26.92
CA THR A 480 -4.06 -16.45 28.16
C THR A 480 -4.02 -15.60 29.43
N PRO A 481 -5.08 -15.61 30.26
CA PRO A 481 -5.16 -14.80 31.45
C PRO A 481 -4.12 -15.31 32.45
N LEU A 482 -3.00 -14.61 32.59
CA LEU A 482 -2.27 -14.69 33.85
C LEU A 482 -3.16 -13.99 34.90
N PRO A 483 -3.43 -14.61 36.05
CA PRO A 483 -4.16 -13.98 37.14
C PRO A 483 -3.24 -12.97 37.84
N GLN A 484 -2.83 -11.91 37.15
CA GLN A 484 -2.21 -10.76 37.78
C GLN A 484 -3.35 -9.88 38.31
N LYS A 485 -3.46 -9.75 39.63
CA LYS A 485 -4.25 -8.68 40.26
C LYS A 485 -3.66 -7.34 39.77
N SER A 486 -4.19 -6.80 38.68
CA SER A 486 -3.77 -5.56 38.03
C SER A 486 -3.75 -4.42 39.06
N SER A 487 -2.56 -4.04 39.51
CA SER A 487 -2.36 -2.95 40.46
C SER A 487 -2.49 -1.59 39.76
N LEU A 488 -3.28 -0.68 40.34
CA LEU A 488 -3.39 0.70 39.87
C LEU A 488 -2.01 1.38 39.80
N ILE A 489 -1.68 2.00 38.66
CA ILE A 489 -0.55 2.93 38.48
C ILE A 489 -0.75 4.16 39.37
N HIS A 490 0.24 4.48 40.20
CA HIS A 490 0.24 5.61 41.14
C HIS A 490 1.06 6.80 40.62
N TRP A 491 0.84 8.00 41.16
CA TRP A 491 1.68 9.17 40.89
C TRP A 491 2.53 9.50 42.11
N GLU A 492 3.85 9.51 41.96
CA GLU A 492 4.75 9.89 43.05
C GLU A 492 4.56 11.37 43.43
N PRO A 493 4.78 11.76 44.70
CA PRO A 493 4.68 13.16 45.12
C PRO A 493 5.54 14.09 44.26
N GLU A 494 6.79 13.71 43.95
CA GLU A 494 7.69 14.48 43.09
C GLU A 494 7.17 14.64 41.65
N ALA A 495 6.44 13.65 41.14
CA ALA A 495 5.79 13.73 39.83
C ALA A 495 4.67 14.77 39.84
N LEU A 496 3.86 14.79 40.91
CA LEU A 496 2.81 15.80 41.10
C LEU A 496 3.39 17.21 41.29
N TYR A 497 4.49 17.36 42.02
CA TYR A 497 5.20 18.64 42.12
C TYR A 497 5.69 19.13 40.76
N THR A 498 6.31 18.22 39.98
CA THR A 498 6.83 18.54 38.65
C THR A 498 5.69 18.89 37.68
N LEU A 499 4.57 18.18 37.72
CA LEU A 499 3.40 18.48 36.89
C LEU A 499 2.76 19.80 37.32
N CYS A 500 2.68 20.07 38.62
CA CYS A 500 2.20 21.33 39.16
C CYS A 500 3.05 22.49 38.62
N TYR A 501 4.38 22.37 38.66
CA TYR A 501 5.30 23.37 38.11
C TYR A 501 4.97 23.74 36.65
N PHE A 502 4.70 22.76 35.78
CA PHE A 502 4.35 23.03 34.38
C PHE A 502 2.92 23.57 34.17
N MET A 503 1.97 23.22 35.04
CA MET A 503 0.56 23.64 34.94
C MET A 503 0.21 24.90 35.76
N HIS A 504 1.13 25.41 36.59
CA HIS A 504 0.84 26.48 37.55
C HIS A 504 0.69 27.88 36.93
N CYS A 505 -0.12 28.75 37.55
CA CYS A 505 -0.29 30.17 37.19
C CYS A 505 0.72 31.07 37.94
N PRO A 506 1.45 32.01 37.30
CA PRO A 506 2.56 32.74 37.95
C PRO A 506 2.14 33.85 38.92
N GLN A 507 0.85 33.99 39.26
CA GLN A 507 0.33 35.13 40.03
C GLN A 507 0.34 34.91 41.55
N MET A 508 0.89 33.79 42.04
CA MET A 508 1.13 33.54 43.46
C MET A 508 2.53 32.95 43.63
N GLU A 509 3.41 33.68 44.30
CA GLU A 509 4.78 33.28 44.61
C GLU A 509 4.79 32.05 45.53
N TRP A 510 5.57 31.03 45.18
CA TRP A 510 5.94 29.98 46.14
C TRP A 510 7.16 30.45 46.93
N GLU A 511 6.96 30.92 48.15
CA GLU A 511 8.03 30.90 49.15
C GLU A 511 8.23 29.44 49.58
N ASN A 512 9.25 28.78 49.03
CA ASN A 512 9.71 27.47 49.52
C ASN A 512 11.07 27.67 50.23
N PRO A 513 11.17 27.43 51.55
CA PRO A 513 12.30 27.89 52.37
C PRO A 513 13.60 27.07 52.23
N ASN A 514 13.65 26.01 51.39
CA ASN A 514 14.74 25.04 51.37
C ASN A 514 15.50 24.92 50.02
N VAL A 515 15.35 25.89 49.11
CA VAL A 515 16.13 25.93 47.86
C VAL A 515 16.81 27.29 47.77
N GLU A 516 18.14 27.32 47.84
CA GLU A 516 18.91 28.53 47.53
C GLU A 516 18.59 28.97 46.09
N PRO A 517 18.26 30.25 45.85
CA PRO A 517 17.78 30.69 44.55
C PRO A 517 18.95 30.74 43.57
N SER A 518 19.01 29.78 42.64
CA SER A 518 19.78 29.98 41.41
C SER A 518 19.12 31.13 40.65
N LYS A 519 19.82 32.27 40.58
CA LYS A 519 19.45 33.49 39.83
C LYS A 519 19.14 33.17 38.37
N VAL A 520 17.90 32.78 38.09
CA VAL A 520 17.35 32.79 36.73
C VAL A 520 16.39 33.95 36.69
N THR A 521 16.78 35.02 35.99
CA THR A 521 15.96 36.19 35.72
C THR A 521 14.66 35.75 35.06
N LEU A 522 13.55 35.84 35.79
CA LEU A 522 12.20 35.59 35.30
C LEU A 522 11.87 36.60 34.21
N GLN A 523 11.83 36.16 32.96
CA GLN A 523 11.05 36.86 31.94
C GLN A 523 9.57 36.75 32.33
N THR A 524 8.95 37.88 32.63
CA THR A 524 7.56 38.01 33.11
C THR A 524 6.50 37.85 32.02
N GLU A 525 6.88 37.48 30.79
CA GLU A 525 5.95 37.18 29.70
C GLU A 525 6.01 35.70 29.33
N ARG A 526 4.87 35.00 29.42
CA ARG A 526 4.77 33.61 28.95
C ARG A 526 4.92 33.58 27.42
N PRO A 527 5.75 32.70 26.84
CA PRO A 527 5.75 32.45 25.40
C PRO A 527 4.58 31.58 24.90
N PHE A 528 3.67 31.12 25.78
CA PHE A 528 2.68 30.08 25.46
C PHE A 528 1.23 30.58 25.50
N LEU A 529 0.55 30.62 24.33
CA LEU A 529 -0.84 31.07 24.23
C LEU A 529 -1.87 30.13 24.91
N VAL A 530 -1.66 28.80 24.89
CA VAL A 530 -2.58 27.79 25.48
C VAL A 530 -1.79 26.54 25.93
N LEU A 531 -2.01 26.06 27.17
CA LEU A 531 -1.39 24.85 27.71
C LEU A 531 -2.18 23.58 27.31
N PRO A 532 -1.53 22.40 27.17
CA PRO A 532 -2.21 21.13 26.94
C PRO A 532 -3.19 20.76 28.07
N PRO A 533 -4.29 20.06 27.77
CA PRO A 533 -5.22 19.57 28.80
C PRO A 533 -4.59 18.47 29.65
N LEU A 534 -5.05 18.33 30.90
CA LEU A 534 -4.54 17.35 31.88
C LEU A 534 -4.53 15.92 31.34
N MET A 535 -5.51 15.54 30.53
CA MET A 535 -5.58 14.21 29.92
C MET A 535 -4.34 13.88 29.07
N GLU A 536 -3.78 14.85 28.35
CA GLU A 536 -2.60 14.65 27.51
C GLU A 536 -1.34 14.43 28.36
N TRP A 537 -1.20 15.18 29.46
CA TRP A 537 -0.15 14.96 30.45
C TRP A 537 -0.22 13.56 31.05
N ILE A 538 -1.43 13.13 31.45
CA ILE A 538 -1.66 11.80 32.00
C ILE A 538 -1.34 10.73 30.96
N ARG A 539 -1.84 10.86 29.73
CA ARG A 539 -1.62 9.89 28.64
C ARG A 539 -0.13 9.67 28.36
N VAL A 540 0.62 10.74 28.16
CA VAL A 540 2.05 10.65 27.80
C VAL A 540 2.89 10.17 28.98
N ALA A 541 2.64 10.67 30.20
CA ALA A 541 3.38 10.23 31.39
C ALA A 541 3.12 8.75 31.72
N LEU A 542 1.87 8.29 31.60
CA LEU A 542 1.54 6.87 31.75
C LEU A 542 2.19 6.01 30.67
N ALA A 543 2.26 6.47 29.42
CA ALA A 543 2.93 5.73 28.35
C ALA A 543 4.43 5.55 28.63
N HIS A 544 5.10 6.54 29.24
CA HIS A 544 6.49 6.40 29.70
C HIS A 544 6.61 5.41 30.86
N ALA A 545 5.73 5.50 31.87
CA ALA A 545 5.71 4.57 33.00
C ALA A 545 5.43 3.12 32.57
N GLU A 546 4.51 2.91 31.63
CA GLU A 546 4.20 1.60 31.04
C GLU A 546 5.39 1.05 30.24
N HIS A 547 6.07 1.89 29.45
CA HIS A 547 7.24 1.48 28.67
C HIS A 547 8.35 0.92 29.56
N ARG A 548 8.60 1.54 30.72
CA ARG A 548 9.56 1.06 31.72
C ARG A 548 9.01 -0.03 32.64
N ARG A 549 7.77 -0.49 32.44
CA ARG A 549 7.07 -1.50 33.26
C ARG A 549 6.98 -1.14 34.74
N SER A 550 6.83 0.15 35.02
CA SER A 550 6.67 0.66 36.38
C SER A 550 5.21 0.77 36.78
N PHE A 551 4.95 0.60 38.07
CA PHE A 551 3.63 0.78 38.69
C PHE A 551 3.42 2.17 39.28
N SER A 552 4.39 3.08 39.17
CA SER A 552 4.23 4.49 39.51
C SER A 552 4.76 5.40 38.41
N VAL A 553 4.27 6.63 38.34
CA VAL A 553 4.74 7.74 37.50
C VAL A 553 5.67 8.61 38.33
N ASP A 554 6.89 8.85 37.83
CA ASP A 554 7.92 9.63 38.51
C ASP A 554 8.08 11.05 37.91
N SER A 555 8.97 11.86 38.52
CA SER A 555 9.22 13.23 38.06
C SER A 555 9.83 13.28 36.66
N ASP A 556 10.56 12.25 36.25
CA ASP A 556 11.18 12.20 34.93
C ASP A 556 10.14 11.88 33.84
N ASP A 557 9.19 10.98 34.07
CA ASP A 557 8.08 10.69 33.16
C ASP A 557 7.32 11.99 32.78
N VAL A 558 7.14 12.88 33.77
CA VAL A 558 6.50 14.20 33.57
C VAL A 558 7.40 15.15 32.78
N ARG A 559 8.72 15.17 33.02
CA ARG A 559 9.66 15.97 32.21
C ARG A 559 9.75 15.48 30.77
N GLN A 560 9.72 14.16 30.55
CA GLN A 560 9.66 13.57 29.21
C GLN A 560 8.36 13.96 28.49
N ALA A 561 7.22 13.94 29.20
CA ALA A 561 5.95 14.42 28.68
C ALA A 561 6.00 15.92 28.35
N ALA A 562 6.61 16.74 29.22
CA ALA A 562 6.75 18.18 29.02
C ALA A 562 7.50 18.50 27.72
N ARG A 563 8.57 17.78 27.40
CA ARG A 563 9.33 17.94 26.14
C ARG A 563 8.44 17.70 24.90
N LEU A 564 7.57 16.71 24.96
CA LEU A 564 6.67 16.39 23.83
C LEU A 564 5.55 17.42 23.68
N LEU A 565 5.01 17.91 24.80
CA LEU A 565 3.79 18.71 24.84
C LEU A 565 4.05 20.23 24.83
N LEU A 566 5.19 20.70 25.34
CA LEU A 566 5.49 22.12 25.53
C LEU A 566 6.64 22.61 24.64
N PRO A 567 6.55 23.85 24.10
CA PRO A 567 7.65 24.45 23.37
C PRO A 567 8.86 24.85 24.19
N GLY A 568 10.06 24.63 23.64
CA GLY A 568 11.32 25.06 24.24
C GLY A 568 11.72 24.29 25.51
N VAL A 569 10.97 23.27 25.92
CA VAL A 569 11.34 22.36 27.00
C VAL A 569 12.16 21.22 26.40
N ASP A 570 13.42 21.12 26.81
CA ASP A 570 14.26 19.98 26.47
C ASP A 570 14.46 19.09 27.70
N CYS A 571 14.58 17.80 27.45
CA CYS A 571 14.84 16.80 28.47
C CYS A 571 15.77 15.77 27.85
N GLU A 572 16.78 15.33 28.59
CA GLU A 572 17.68 14.28 28.12
C GLU A 572 16.98 12.91 28.10
N PRO A 573 17.32 12.02 27.15
CA PRO A 573 16.80 10.66 27.15
C PRO A 573 17.12 9.95 28.47
N ARG A 574 16.16 9.20 29.00
CA ARG A 574 16.34 8.47 30.26
C ARG A 574 17.43 7.40 30.08
N GLN A 575 18.50 7.51 30.85
CA GLN A 575 19.54 6.49 30.95
C GLN A 575 19.11 5.35 31.88
N LEU A 576 19.67 4.16 31.66
CA LEU A 576 19.47 3.01 32.56
C LEU A 576 20.16 3.27 33.92
N LYS A 577 19.38 3.39 35.00
CA LYS A 577 19.89 3.64 36.36
C LYS A 577 19.28 2.68 37.37
N THR A 578 19.93 2.54 38.53
CA THR A 578 19.45 1.72 39.65
C THR A 578 18.11 2.21 40.22
N ASP A 579 17.86 3.53 40.18
CA ASP A 579 16.65 4.16 40.72
C ASP A 579 15.42 4.10 39.76
N ASP A 580 15.49 3.37 38.64
CA ASP A 580 14.48 3.41 37.57
C ASP A 580 13.14 2.69 37.87
N CYS A 581 13.12 1.82 38.90
CA CYS A 581 11.96 1.00 39.26
C CYS A 581 11.70 1.04 40.77
N PHE A 582 10.87 1.97 41.23
CA PHE A 582 10.36 1.95 42.61
C PHE A 582 9.17 0.98 42.73
N CYS A 583 9.21 0.10 43.73
CA CYS A 583 7.97 -0.51 44.21
C CYS A 583 7.27 0.48 45.12
N VAL A 584 5.95 0.36 45.18
CA VAL A 584 5.12 1.00 46.20
C VAL A 584 5.59 0.56 47.59
N SER A 585 6.41 1.38 48.24
CA SER A 585 6.80 1.22 49.65
C SER A 585 5.58 1.11 50.57
N ARG A 586 4.45 1.69 50.17
CA ARG A 586 3.19 1.69 50.94
C ARG A 586 2.47 0.32 51.02
N LYS A 587 2.93 -0.72 50.31
CA LYS A 587 2.37 -2.08 50.38
C LYS A 587 3.31 -3.11 51.03
N LEU A 588 4.53 -2.68 51.35
CA LEU A 588 5.55 -3.49 51.98
C LEU A 588 5.39 -3.40 53.51
N ASP A 589 5.64 -4.49 54.22
CA ASP A 589 5.78 -4.45 55.68
C ASP A 589 7.03 -3.65 56.08
N ALA A 590 7.09 -3.19 57.33
CA ALA A 590 8.17 -2.32 57.80
C ALA A 590 9.56 -2.96 57.58
N ALA A 591 9.67 -4.27 57.82
CA ALA A 591 10.92 -5.01 57.66
C ALA A 591 11.38 -5.12 56.19
N SER A 592 10.46 -5.37 55.24
CA SER A 592 10.82 -5.41 53.82
C SER A 592 11.10 -4.01 53.25
N THR A 593 10.46 -2.97 53.79
CA THR A 593 10.75 -1.58 53.42
C THR A 593 12.16 -1.18 53.88
N GLU A 594 12.55 -1.55 55.11
CA GLU A 594 13.90 -1.34 55.62
C GLU A 594 14.93 -2.11 54.79
N ALA A 595 14.71 -3.40 54.53
CA ALA A 595 15.60 -4.21 53.71
C ALA A 595 15.79 -3.62 52.30
N LYS A 596 14.71 -3.13 51.68
CA LYS A 596 14.77 -2.48 50.38
C LYS A 596 15.53 -1.15 50.42
N PHE A 597 15.32 -0.33 51.45
CA PHE A 597 16.07 0.91 51.64
C PHE A 597 17.58 0.64 51.79
N LEU A 598 17.96 -0.36 52.59
CA LEU A 598 19.37 -0.75 52.77
C LEU A 598 19.97 -1.28 51.46
N GLN A 599 19.20 -2.05 50.68
CA GLN A 599 19.60 -2.51 49.37
C GLN A 599 19.84 -1.33 48.41
N ASP A 600 18.89 -0.41 48.28
CA ASP A 600 19.00 0.79 47.44
C ASP A 600 20.21 1.65 47.83
N LEU A 601 20.44 1.82 49.14
CA LEU A 601 21.61 2.51 49.68
C LEU A 601 22.90 1.78 49.30
N GLY A 602 22.95 0.46 49.45
CA GLY A 602 24.09 -0.37 49.04
C GLY A 602 24.43 -0.22 47.55
N PHE A 603 23.42 -0.25 46.67
CA PHE A 603 23.60 0.01 45.23
C PHE A 603 24.14 1.43 44.97
N ARG A 604 23.62 2.46 45.66
CA ARG A 604 24.13 3.82 45.53
C ARG A 604 25.57 3.94 46.01
N MET A 605 25.96 3.25 47.09
CA MET A 605 27.34 3.23 47.58
C MET A 605 28.30 2.63 46.55
N LEU A 606 27.93 1.52 45.91
CA LEU A 606 28.73 0.93 44.81
C LEU A 606 28.80 1.87 43.60
N ASN A 607 27.68 2.47 43.21
CA ASN A 607 27.64 3.43 42.09
C ASN A 607 28.48 4.69 42.31
N CYS A 608 28.94 4.99 43.53
CA CYS A 608 29.85 6.11 43.79
C CYS A 608 31.28 5.87 43.30
N GLY A 609 31.65 4.64 42.94
CA GLY A 609 32.99 4.31 42.42
C GLY A 609 34.11 4.38 43.46
N ARG A 610 33.77 4.45 44.76
CA ARG A 610 34.74 4.49 45.85
C ARG A 610 35.01 3.10 46.38
N THR A 611 36.24 2.61 46.21
CA THR A 611 36.73 1.30 46.69
C THR A 611 36.52 1.12 48.19
N ASP A 612 36.68 2.18 48.97
CA ASP A 612 36.57 2.14 50.45
C ASP A 612 35.16 1.80 50.94
N LEU A 613 34.13 2.08 50.12
CA LEU A 613 32.73 1.85 50.46
C LEU A 613 32.25 0.45 50.08
N VAL A 614 33.04 -0.32 49.32
CA VAL A 614 32.62 -1.63 48.78
C VAL A 614 32.28 -2.61 49.90
N ASN A 615 33.15 -2.74 50.91
CA ASN A 615 32.90 -3.63 52.05
C ASN A 615 31.66 -3.23 52.85
N GLN A 616 31.43 -1.92 53.01
CA GLN A 616 30.23 -1.41 53.69
C GLN A 616 28.98 -1.69 52.87
N ALA A 617 29.03 -1.50 51.55
CA ALA A 617 27.93 -1.78 50.65
C ALA A 617 27.58 -3.28 50.61
N ILE A 618 28.57 -4.17 50.59
CA ILE A 618 28.35 -5.63 50.64
C ILE A 618 27.59 -6.03 51.91
N ASN A 619 27.92 -5.44 53.06
CA ASN A 619 27.21 -5.70 54.31
C ASN A 619 25.74 -5.25 54.26
N LEU A 620 25.45 -4.14 53.58
CA LEU A 620 24.08 -3.63 53.41
C LEU A 620 23.25 -4.44 52.40
N LEU A 621 23.90 -5.02 51.38
CA LEU A 621 23.27 -5.81 50.32
C LEU A 621 22.88 -7.24 50.76
N GLY A 622 23.22 -7.64 52.00
CA GLY A 622 22.81 -8.90 52.60
C GLY A 622 23.53 -10.13 52.03
N PRO A 623 22.91 -11.33 52.07
CA PRO A 623 23.59 -12.60 51.73
C PRO A 623 24.02 -12.71 50.26
N GLY A 624 23.45 -11.90 49.36
CA GLY A 624 23.86 -11.83 47.95
C GLY A 624 25.12 -10.97 47.72
N GLY A 625 25.52 -10.16 48.72
CA GLY A 625 26.69 -9.31 48.66
C GLY A 625 26.77 -8.47 47.38
N ILE A 626 27.92 -8.53 46.70
CA ILE A 626 28.19 -7.80 45.45
C ILE A 626 27.33 -8.28 44.26
N ASN A 627 26.78 -9.50 44.33
CA ASN A 627 25.96 -10.12 43.28
C ASN A 627 24.45 -9.97 43.54
N SER A 628 24.07 -9.19 44.56
CA SER A 628 22.68 -8.83 44.79
C SER A 628 22.09 -8.17 43.54
N MET A 629 20.88 -8.58 43.16
CA MET A 629 20.19 -8.07 41.97
C MET A 629 19.18 -6.97 42.32
N SER A 630 19.06 -5.98 41.44
CA SER A 630 18.05 -4.93 41.53
C SER A 630 16.65 -5.46 41.19
N GLU A 631 15.64 -4.59 41.32
CA GLU A 631 14.27 -4.81 40.86
C GLU A 631 14.17 -5.19 39.37
N GLN A 632 15.12 -4.73 38.55
CA GLN A 632 15.25 -5.07 37.14
C GLN A 632 16.01 -6.37 36.90
N GLY A 633 16.38 -7.09 37.97
CA GLY A 633 17.16 -8.33 37.89
C GLY A 633 18.63 -8.11 37.53
N MET A 634 19.15 -6.88 37.64
CA MET A 634 20.52 -6.54 37.22
C MET A 634 21.47 -6.40 38.41
N THR A 635 22.71 -6.85 38.23
CA THR A 635 23.79 -6.73 39.23
C THR A 635 24.50 -5.37 39.12
N PRO A 636 25.22 -4.92 40.16
CA PRO A 636 26.07 -3.73 40.08
C PRO A 636 27.05 -3.77 38.90
N LEU A 637 27.60 -4.95 38.59
CA LEU A 637 28.51 -5.16 37.46
C LEU A 637 27.81 -4.89 36.11
N MET A 638 26.57 -5.34 35.93
CA MET A 638 25.78 -5.05 34.73
C MET A 638 25.55 -3.54 34.56
N TYR A 639 25.24 -2.80 35.63
CA TYR A 639 25.09 -1.34 35.56
C TYR A 639 26.41 -0.64 35.18
N ALA A 640 27.54 -1.10 35.71
CA ALA A 640 28.86 -0.58 35.33
C ALA A 640 29.18 -0.84 33.84
N CYS A 641 28.83 -2.04 33.34
CA CYS A 641 28.99 -2.41 31.93
C CYS A 641 28.13 -1.54 30.99
N VAL A 642 26.89 -1.22 31.38
CA VAL A 642 26.03 -0.31 30.60
C VAL A 642 26.61 1.10 30.53
N ARG A 643 27.20 1.57 31.63
CA ARG A 643 27.82 2.91 31.70
C ARG A 643 29.15 3.00 30.94
N GLY A 644 29.79 1.86 30.66
CA GLY A 644 31.13 1.84 30.06
C GLY A 644 32.22 2.27 31.04
N ASP A 645 31.98 2.17 32.35
CA ASP A 645 32.93 2.61 33.38
C ASP A 645 33.93 1.49 33.68
N GLU A 646 35.05 1.48 32.95
CA GLU A 646 36.10 0.47 33.03
C GLU A 646 36.68 0.34 34.45
N ALA A 647 36.90 1.47 35.14
CA ALA A 647 37.44 1.46 36.50
C ALA A 647 36.47 0.84 37.51
N MET A 648 35.18 1.13 37.37
CA MET A 648 34.13 0.51 38.18
C MET A 648 34.02 -0.99 37.90
N VAL A 649 34.07 -1.41 36.63
CA VAL A 649 34.04 -2.82 36.24
C VAL A 649 35.22 -3.57 36.87
N GLN A 650 36.43 -3.02 36.79
CA GLN A 650 37.61 -3.62 37.42
C GLN A 650 37.45 -3.73 38.94
N MET A 651 37.01 -2.66 39.60
CA MET A 651 36.77 -2.65 41.05
C MET A 651 35.76 -3.71 41.50
N LEU A 652 34.67 -3.90 40.75
CA LEU A 652 33.65 -4.89 41.05
C LEU A 652 34.16 -6.32 40.82
N LEU A 653 34.95 -6.55 39.77
CA LEU A 653 35.60 -7.84 39.51
C LEU A 653 36.62 -8.19 40.60
N ASP A 654 37.44 -7.22 41.02
CA ASP A 654 38.40 -7.38 42.12
C ASP A 654 37.70 -7.68 43.46
N ALA A 655 36.47 -7.18 43.64
CA ALA A 655 35.60 -7.46 44.79
C ALA A 655 34.86 -8.81 44.71
N GLY A 656 35.08 -9.61 43.66
CA GLY A 656 34.49 -10.94 43.49
C GLY A 656 33.10 -10.96 42.84
N ALA A 657 32.76 -9.97 42.02
CA ALA A 657 31.53 -10.00 41.23
C ALA A 657 31.53 -11.15 40.20
N ASP A 658 30.39 -11.83 40.05
CA ASP A 658 30.25 -12.93 39.09
C ASP A 658 30.08 -12.39 37.66
N ILE A 659 31.07 -12.68 36.82
CA ILE A 659 31.17 -12.21 35.45
C ILE A 659 30.13 -12.82 34.51
N ASN A 660 29.61 -14.01 34.83
CA ASN A 660 28.62 -14.72 34.03
C ASN A 660 27.25 -14.73 34.70
N SER A 661 27.02 -13.84 35.68
CA SER A 661 25.69 -13.65 36.26
C SER A 661 24.66 -13.30 35.18
N GLU A 662 23.51 -13.99 35.20
CA GLU A 662 22.45 -13.79 34.22
C GLU A 662 21.25 -13.09 34.84
N VAL A 663 20.63 -12.18 34.08
CA VAL A 663 19.35 -11.60 34.48
C VAL A 663 18.28 -12.70 34.57
N PRO A 664 17.51 -12.82 35.66
CA PRO A 664 16.56 -13.91 35.83
C PRO A 664 15.47 -13.97 34.75
N ASN A 665 15.15 -15.18 34.29
CA ASN A 665 14.05 -15.42 33.35
C ASN A 665 12.67 -15.48 34.03
N THR A 666 12.61 -15.79 35.34
CA THR A 666 11.35 -16.02 36.06
C THR A 666 10.57 -14.73 36.36
N VAL A 667 9.46 -14.53 35.65
CA VAL A 667 8.56 -13.35 35.78
C VAL A 667 7.92 -13.21 37.17
N GLN A 668 7.79 -14.31 37.92
CA GLN A 668 7.09 -14.33 39.21
C GLN A 668 7.87 -13.64 40.34
N LYS A 669 9.21 -13.68 40.30
CA LYS A 669 10.08 -13.09 41.33
C LYS A 669 10.53 -11.67 40.96
N TYR A 670 10.63 -11.35 39.67
CA TYR A 670 11.05 -10.04 39.16
C TYR A 670 10.12 -9.57 38.02
N PRO A 671 8.96 -8.97 38.32
CA PRO A 671 7.97 -8.59 37.32
C PRO A 671 8.43 -7.41 36.43
N SER A 672 9.36 -6.59 36.93
CA SER A 672 9.88 -5.40 36.26
C SER A 672 10.97 -5.71 35.22
N VAL A 673 11.38 -6.98 35.08
CA VAL A 673 12.41 -7.39 34.12
C VAL A 673 11.88 -7.22 32.69
N PHE A 674 12.65 -6.50 31.89
CA PHE A 674 12.36 -6.29 30.48
C PHE A 674 12.61 -7.60 29.70
N PRO A 675 11.75 -8.04 28.77
CA PRO A 675 11.88 -9.33 28.11
C PRO A 675 13.22 -9.49 27.41
N GLU A 676 13.71 -8.42 26.81
CA GLU A 676 14.95 -8.34 26.04
C GLU A 676 16.20 -8.37 26.92
N THR A 677 16.06 -8.10 28.22
CA THR A 677 17.18 -8.18 29.17
C THR A 677 17.19 -9.48 29.96
N ARG A 678 16.17 -10.35 29.85
CA ARG A 678 16.17 -11.67 30.51
C ARG A 678 17.35 -12.47 29.99
N GLN A 679 18.02 -13.25 30.83
CA GLN A 679 19.21 -14.04 30.48
C GLN A 679 20.38 -13.20 29.93
N ALA A 680 20.35 -11.86 30.00
CA ALA A 680 21.48 -11.04 29.60
C ALA A 680 22.63 -11.18 30.63
N THR A 681 23.87 -11.17 30.15
CA THR A 681 25.10 -11.21 30.96
C THR A 681 25.76 -9.83 30.97
N PRO A 682 26.69 -9.55 31.90
CA PRO A 682 27.50 -8.32 31.86
C PRO A 682 28.14 -8.06 30.49
N LEU A 683 28.64 -9.12 29.82
CA LEU A 683 29.21 -9.03 28.47
C LEU A 683 28.18 -8.57 27.43
N THR A 684 26.96 -9.13 27.45
CA THR A 684 25.94 -8.70 26.48
C THR A 684 25.57 -7.23 26.69
N PHE A 685 25.49 -6.73 27.92
CA PHE A 685 25.25 -5.31 28.19
C PHE A 685 26.35 -4.37 27.69
N ALA A 686 27.62 -4.75 27.86
CA ALA A 686 28.75 -3.97 27.33
C ALA A 686 28.71 -3.89 25.79
N ILE A 687 28.34 -4.99 25.12
CA ILE A 687 28.15 -5.04 23.66
C ILE A 687 26.88 -4.28 23.22
N LEU A 688 25.81 -4.33 24.02
CA LEU A 688 24.58 -3.59 23.72
C LEU A 688 24.86 -2.09 23.57
N GLN A 689 25.76 -1.54 24.39
CA GLN A 689 26.18 -0.14 24.38
C GLN A 689 27.46 0.13 23.59
N GLN A 690 28.07 -0.89 23.01
CA GLN A 690 29.28 -0.82 22.17
C GLN A 690 30.55 -0.33 22.90
N HIS A 691 30.70 -0.65 24.18
CA HIS A 691 31.87 -0.27 24.99
C HIS A 691 33.03 -1.24 24.81
N ILE A 692 33.82 -1.07 23.74
CA ILE A 692 34.92 -1.97 23.36
C ILE A 692 35.92 -2.25 24.49
N PRO A 693 36.42 -1.26 25.26
CA PRO A 693 37.39 -1.52 26.34
C PRO A 693 36.83 -2.43 27.44
N VAL A 694 35.57 -2.20 27.84
CA VAL A 694 34.87 -3.04 28.83
C VAL A 694 34.65 -4.45 28.29
N VAL A 695 34.29 -4.60 27.01
CA VAL A 695 34.15 -5.91 26.38
C VAL A 695 35.48 -6.67 26.39
N GLN A 696 36.59 -6.01 26.04
CA GLN A 696 37.90 -6.62 26.09
C GLN A 696 38.28 -7.06 27.50
N LEU A 697 38.08 -6.19 28.50
CA LEU A 697 38.34 -6.49 29.91
C LEU A 697 37.54 -7.71 30.40
N LEU A 698 36.24 -7.77 30.09
CA LEU A 698 35.39 -8.91 30.45
C LEU A 698 35.84 -10.20 29.78
N LEU A 699 36.20 -10.16 28.50
CA LEU A 699 36.69 -11.33 27.77
C LEU A 699 38.07 -11.79 28.28
N ASP A 700 38.95 -10.86 28.67
CA ASP A 700 40.26 -11.16 29.27
C ASP A 700 40.11 -11.76 30.69
N ALA A 701 39.06 -11.37 31.42
CA ALA A 701 38.68 -11.92 32.72
C ALA A 701 37.94 -13.27 32.65
N GLY A 702 37.71 -13.82 31.44
CA GLY A 702 37.10 -15.14 31.26
C GLY A 702 35.56 -15.15 31.14
N ALA A 703 34.94 -14.05 30.69
CA ALA A 703 33.52 -14.04 30.35
C ALA A 703 33.19 -15.03 29.22
N ASN A 704 32.03 -15.69 29.28
CA ASN A 704 31.60 -16.60 28.23
C ASN A 704 31.32 -15.83 26.92
N VAL A 705 32.03 -16.20 25.85
CA VAL A 705 31.94 -15.55 24.53
C VAL A 705 30.56 -15.69 23.89
N GLU A 706 29.85 -16.77 24.19
CA GLU A 706 28.48 -17.02 23.71
C GLU A 706 27.39 -16.46 24.65
N GLY A 707 27.78 -15.76 25.72
CA GLY A 707 26.86 -15.19 26.70
C GLY A 707 26.21 -16.24 27.59
N SER A 708 24.88 -16.24 27.66
CA SER A 708 24.07 -17.16 28.49
C SER A 708 23.63 -18.44 27.78
N LEU A 709 24.10 -18.67 26.54
CA LEU A 709 23.72 -19.85 25.80
C LEU A 709 24.24 -21.12 26.49
N GLN A 710 23.32 -21.94 26.98
CA GLN A 710 23.57 -23.30 27.46
C GLN A 710 22.94 -24.31 26.51
N ASP A 711 23.64 -25.40 26.22
CA ASP A 711 23.17 -26.48 25.35
C ASP A 711 21.85 -27.09 25.87
N GLY A 712 20.83 -27.12 25.01
CA GLY A 712 19.55 -27.79 25.28
C GLY A 712 18.50 -26.99 26.06
N MET A 713 18.74 -25.71 26.39
CA MET A 713 17.79 -24.84 27.11
C MET A 713 17.15 -23.78 26.20
N GLU A 714 15.91 -23.37 26.56
CA GLU A 714 15.18 -22.31 25.87
C GLU A 714 15.84 -20.95 26.16
N ASN A 715 16.62 -20.43 25.19
CA ASN A 715 17.34 -19.17 25.32
C ASN A 715 16.63 -18.07 24.51
N TYR A 716 16.19 -17.03 25.20
CA TYR A 716 15.49 -15.88 24.61
C TYR A 716 16.45 -14.72 24.23
N THR A 717 17.76 -14.87 24.47
CA THR A 717 18.79 -13.82 24.32
C THR A 717 19.68 -13.98 23.12
N GLU A 718 19.76 -12.93 22.30
CA GLU A 718 20.72 -12.82 21.20
C GLU A 718 22.16 -12.98 21.71
N THR A 719 22.99 -13.72 20.97
CA THR A 719 24.40 -13.90 21.32
C THR A 719 25.16 -12.59 21.23
N PRO A 720 26.26 -12.44 22.00
CA PRO A 720 27.23 -11.37 21.82
C PRO A 720 27.56 -11.06 20.34
N LEU A 721 27.77 -12.10 19.53
CA LEU A 721 28.10 -11.96 18.12
C LEU A 721 26.91 -11.49 17.27
N GLN A 722 25.70 -12.02 17.50
CA GLN A 722 24.47 -11.54 16.86
C GLN A 722 24.25 -10.05 17.13
N LEU A 723 24.44 -9.61 18.38
CA LEU A 723 24.31 -8.21 18.79
C LEU A 723 25.33 -7.29 18.11
N ALA A 724 26.58 -7.71 17.99
CA ALA A 724 27.64 -6.96 17.31
C ALA A 724 27.41 -6.92 15.80
N ALA A 725 26.96 -8.03 15.20
CA ALA A 725 26.67 -8.14 13.78
C ALA A 725 25.51 -7.25 13.34
N ALA A 726 24.42 -7.21 14.11
CA ALA A 726 23.28 -6.33 13.86
C ALA A 726 23.65 -4.84 14.00
N ALA A 727 24.50 -4.49 14.97
CA ALA A 727 24.98 -3.12 15.17
C ALA A 727 25.96 -2.66 14.07
N GLY A 728 26.56 -3.58 13.32
CA GLY A 728 27.55 -3.26 12.28
C GLY A 728 28.93 -2.90 12.82
N ASN A 729 29.21 -3.22 14.09
CA ASN A 729 30.48 -2.88 14.72
C ASN A 729 31.56 -3.92 14.35
N PHE A 730 32.36 -3.59 13.34
CA PHE A 730 33.40 -4.45 12.80
C PHE A 730 34.48 -4.85 13.83
N GLU A 731 34.83 -3.93 14.75
CA GLU A 731 35.85 -4.17 15.77
C GLU A 731 35.35 -5.19 16.80
N LEU A 732 34.12 -5.02 17.31
CA LEU A 732 33.50 -5.99 18.23
C LEU A 732 33.34 -7.37 17.58
N VAL A 733 32.93 -7.42 16.32
CA VAL A 733 32.81 -8.70 15.59
C VAL A 733 34.18 -9.35 15.45
N SER A 734 35.23 -8.59 15.13
CA SER A 734 36.58 -9.13 15.02
C SER A 734 37.08 -9.68 16.36
N LEU A 735 36.90 -8.93 17.44
CA LEU A 735 37.28 -9.32 18.79
C LEU A 735 36.56 -10.61 19.23
N LEU A 736 35.24 -10.70 19.06
CA LEU A 736 34.47 -11.88 19.44
C LEU A 736 34.87 -13.12 18.63
N LEU A 737 35.10 -12.97 17.32
CA LEU A 737 35.58 -14.07 16.47
C LEU A 737 36.99 -14.53 16.86
N GLU A 738 37.89 -13.62 17.25
CA GLU A 738 39.23 -13.95 17.75
C GLU A 738 39.19 -14.74 19.07
N ARG A 739 38.15 -14.54 19.89
CA ARG A 739 37.92 -15.30 21.13
C ARG A 739 37.10 -16.58 20.91
N GLY A 740 36.79 -16.95 19.67
CA GLY A 740 36.16 -18.24 19.34
C GLY A 740 34.64 -18.22 19.26
N ALA A 741 34.00 -17.06 19.08
CA ALA A 741 32.55 -16.98 18.86
C ALA A 741 32.12 -17.72 17.58
N ASP A 742 31.03 -18.48 17.64
CA ASP A 742 30.48 -19.20 16.48
C ASP A 742 29.41 -18.38 15.74
N PRO A 743 29.62 -17.99 14.46
CA PRO A 743 28.62 -17.29 13.65
C PRO A 743 27.33 -18.06 13.39
N MET A 744 27.36 -19.39 13.51
CA MET A 744 26.25 -20.28 13.20
C MET A 744 25.30 -20.47 14.38
N VAL A 745 25.74 -20.13 15.59
CA VAL A 745 24.91 -20.21 16.79
C VAL A 745 23.92 -19.04 16.78
N GLY A 746 22.66 -19.35 17.05
CA GLY A 746 21.56 -18.39 17.03
C GLY A 746 20.49 -18.74 18.06
N THR A 747 19.68 -17.74 18.39
CA THR A 747 18.57 -17.85 19.34
C THR A 747 17.46 -18.77 18.84
N MET A 748 16.85 -19.52 19.76
CA MET A 748 15.65 -20.32 19.48
C MET A 748 14.47 -19.76 20.26
N TYR A 749 13.54 -19.08 19.58
CA TYR A 749 12.25 -18.72 20.17
C TYR A 749 11.21 -19.80 19.92
N ARG A 750 10.50 -20.20 20.97
CA ARG A 750 9.29 -21.03 20.87
C ARG A 750 8.08 -20.19 21.27
N ASN A 751 7.31 -19.72 20.30
CA ASN A 751 5.97 -19.19 20.58
C ASN A 751 5.06 -20.37 20.96
N GLY A 752 4.39 -20.31 22.11
CA GLY A 752 3.56 -21.39 22.68
C GLY A 752 2.35 -21.87 21.85
N ILE A 753 2.23 -21.46 20.58
CA ILE A 753 1.18 -21.85 19.64
C ILE A 753 1.74 -22.76 18.52
N SER A 754 3.06 -22.75 18.26
CA SER A 754 3.68 -23.56 17.20
C SER A 754 4.81 -24.44 17.74
N THR A 755 4.80 -25.70 17.35
CA THR A 755 5.79 -26.72 17.70
C THR A 755 7.06 -26.63 16.86
N ALA A 756 7.08 -25.81 15.80
CA ALA A 756 8.25 -25.57 14.98
C ALA A 756 9.13 -24.46 15.60
N PRO A 757 10.46 -24.67 15.75
CA PRO A 757 11.35 -23.62 16.22
C PRO A 757 11.23 -22.43 15.27
N HIS A 758 10.88 -21.26 15.81
CA HIS A 758 11.04 -20.02 15.07
C HIS A 758 12.55 -19.83 14.99
N GLY A 759 13.14 -20.17 13.85
CA GLY A 759 14.54 -19.86 13.58
C GLY A 759 14.64 -18.35 13.54
N ASP A 760 15.19 -17.77 14.61
CA ASP A 760 15.58 -16.37 14.60
C ASP A 760 16.91 -16.23 13.88
N MET A 761 17.09 -15.04 13.32
CA MET A 761 18.20 -14.66 12.46
C MET A 761 19.57 -14.99 13.08
N ASN A 762 20.31 -15.89 12.45
CA ASN A 762 21.75 -16.08 12.70
C ASN A 762 22.56 -14.79 12.44
N SER A 763 23.81 -14.75 12.88
CA SER A 763 24.70 -13.58 12.74
C SER A 763 24.88 -13.11 11.29
N TYR A 764 24.91 -14.03 10.32
CA TYR A 764 24.96 -13.69 8.88
C TYR A 764 23.71 -12.95 8.41
N SER A 765 22.55 -13.47 8.79
CA SER A 765 21.26 -12.91 8.40
C SER A 765 21.00 -11.55 9.07
N LEU A 766 21.45 -11.32 10.30
CA LEU A 766 21.40 -10.00 10.95
C LEU A 766 22.29 -8.99 10.22
N ALA A 767 23.54 -9.35 9.90
CA ALA A 767 24.44 -8.47 9.16
C ALA A 767 23.88 -8.14 7.76
N ALA A 768 23.33 -9.14 7.07
CA ALA A 768 22.73 -8.98 5.74
C ALA A 768 21.43 -8.15 5.79
N ALA A 769 20.57 -8.38 6.78
CA ALA A 769 19.33 -7.63 6.98
C ALA A 769 19.59 -6.15 7.27
N HIS A 770 20.67 -5.84 7.98
CA HIS A 770 21.06 -4.46 8.29
C HIS A 770 21.92 -3.78 7.22
N GLY A 771 22.36 -4.51 6.18
CA GLY A 771 23.17 -3.93 5.11
C GLY A 771 24.67 -3.84 5.43
N HIS A 772 25.15 -4.51 6.48
CA HIS A 772 26.54 -4.45 6.95
C HIS A 772 27.46 -5.37 6.16
N ARG A 773 27.72 -5.03 4.88
CA ARG A 773 28.51 -5.84 3.94
C ARG A 773 29.91 -6.22 4.47
N ASN A 774 30.62 -5.29 5.12
CA ASN A 774 31.97 -5.53 5.65
C ASN A 774 31.97 -6.56 6.79
N VAL A 775 31.00 -6.44 7.69
CA VAL A 775 30.79 -7.39 8.79
C VAL A 775 30.41 -8.76 8.24
N PHE A 776 29.50 -8.80 7.27
CA PHE A 776 29.11 -10.03 6.59
C PHE A 776 30.33 -10.74 5.95
N CYS A 777 31.19 -10.01 5.23
CA CYS A 777 32.42 -10.56 4.66
C CYS A 777 33.39 -11.07 5.75
N LYS A 778 33.50 -10.37 6.89
CA LYS A 778 34.34 -10.80 8.01
C LYS A 778 33.85 -12.10 8.63
N LEU A 779 32.54 -12.25 8.84
CA LEU A 779 31.92 -13.48 9.34
C LEU A 779 32.23 -14.67 8.42
N LEU A 780 32.22 -14.48 7.10
CA LEU A 780 32.56 -15.53 6.14
C LEU A 780 34.04 -15.96 6.21
N SER A 781 34.96 -15.03 6.50
CA SER A 781 36.41 -15.28 6.46
C SER A 781 36.96 -16.18 7.58
N GLN A 782 36.29 -16.26 8.74
CA GLN A 782 36.77 -16.97 9.93
C GLN A 782 36.22 -18.40 10.08
N SER A 783 35.19 -18.77 9.30
CA SER A 783 34.48 -20.06 9.38
C SER A 783 35.34 -21.31 9.08
N GLU A 784 36.58 -21.17 8.60
CA GLU A 784 37.43 -22.31 8.19
C GLU A 784 38.38 -22.84 9.27
N LYS A 785 38.45 -22.24 10.49
CA LYS A 785 39.54 -22.53 11.44
C LYS A 785 39.19 -23.25 12.75
N GLY A 786 37.93 -23.62 13.04
CA GLY A 786 37.55 -24.10 14.38
C GLY A 786 36.78 -25.42 14.42
N LYS A 787 37.50 -26.51 14.70
CA LYS A 787 37.13 -27.74 15.46
C LYS A 787 37.98 -28.94 14.99
N ALA A 788 39.27 -28.86 15.28
CA ALA A 788 40.07 -30.06 15.54
C ALA A 788 40.19 -30.16 17.06
N ASP A 789 39.93 -31.35 17.60
CA ASP A 789 40.13 -31.76 18.99
C ASP A 789 39.19 -31.14 20.04
N VAL A 790 38.16 -31.89 20.43
CA VAL A 790 38.06 -32.62 21.72
C VAL A 790 36.76 -33.44 21.65
N LEU A 791 36.86 -34.76 21.42
CA LEU A 791 35.75 -35.69 21.56
C LEU A 791 35.37 -35.82 23.04
N SER A 792 34.07 -35.82 23.33
CA SER A 792 33.53 -36.03 24.67
C SER A 792 33.57 -37.52 25.05
N LEU A 793 33.71 -37.83 26.35
CA LEU A 793 33.71 -39.21 26.87
C LEU A 793 32.45 -40.02 26.49
N GLN A 794 31.35 -39.34 26.14
CA GLN A 794 30.12 -39.95 25.66
C GLN A 794 30.23 -40.46 24.22
N GLU A 795 31.08 -39.84 23.39
CA GLU A 795 31.41 -40.29 22.04
C GLU A 795 32.41 -41.45 22.08
N ILE A 796 33.39 -41.42 23.00
CA ILE A 796 34.36 -42.52 23.20
C ILE A 796 33.65 -43.82 23.67
N LEU A 797 32.62 -43.71 24.50
CA LEU A 797 31.86 -44.88 24.99
C LEU A 797 30.83 -45.40 23.99
N ALA A 798 30.47 -44.61 22.97
CA ALA A 798 29.56 -45.03 21.90
C ALA A 798 30.25 -45.84 20.80
N GLU A 799 31.59 -45.93 20.78
CA GLU A 799 32.40 -46.67 19.78
C GLU A 799 32.51 -48.18 20.04
N GLY A 800 31.77 -48.71 21.03
CA GLY A 800 31.82 -50.12 21.43
C GLY A 800 31.02 -51.12 20.57
N SER A 801 30.75 -50.86 19.28
CA SER A 801 30.22 -51.89 18.37
C SER A 801 30.44 -51.56 16.88
N GLU A 802 31.42 -52.26 16.31
CA GLU A 802 31.67 -52.60 14.89
C GLU A 802 31.98 -51.49 13.84
N MET A 803 33.26 -51.50 13.42
CA MET A 803 33.86 -51.09 12.15
C MET A 803 33.01 -50.28 11.13
N GLU A 804 33.23 -48.97 11.03
CA GLU A 804 33.23 -48.18 9.77
C GLU A 804 34.03 -46.86 9.93
N GLU A 805 35.36 -46.94 9.92
CA GLU A 805 36.27 -45.81 10.22
C GLU A 805 36.49 -44.79 9.07
N ARG A 806 35.53 -44.62 8.13
CA ARG A 806 35.68 -43.68 6.99
C ARG A 806 34.47 -42.80 6.67
N ASN A 807 33.38 -42.91 7.42
CA ASN A 807 32.12 -42.22 7.14
C ASN A 807 31.76 -41.10 8.14
N SER A 808 32.35 -41.04 9.35
CA SER A 808 32.03 -40.04 10.38
C SER A 808 32.51 -38.61 10.03
N LEU A 809 33.73 -38.45 9.51
CA LEU A 809 34.30 -37.15 9.10
C LEU A 809 33.53 -36.49 7.94
N LYS A 810 32.87 -37.28 7.09
CA LYS A 810 32.03 -36.76 5.99
C LYS A 810 30.65 -36.32 6.49
N ILE A 811 30.11 -36.92 7.55
CA ILE A 811 28.77 -36.63 8.07
C ILE A 811 28.75 -35.30 8.83
N GLU A 812 29.80 -34.95 9.58
CA GLU A 812 29.89 -33.67 10.29
C GLU A 812 30.17 -32.47 9.38
N ALA A 813 31.10 -32.61 8.43
CA ALA A 813 31.37 -31.58 7.41
C ALA A 813 30.16 -31.33 6.48
N THR A 814 29.34 -32.36 6.22
CA THR A 814 28.10 -32.19 5.44
C THR A 814 26.94 -31.62 6.27
N ARG A 815 26.88 -31.87 7.59
CA ARG A 815 25.90 -31.26 8.50
C ARG A 815 26.15 -29.76 8.69
N THR A 816 27.39 -29.34 8.93
CA THR A 816 27.77 -27.93 9.05
C THR A 816 27.58 -27.17 7.73
N GLY A 817 27.88 -27.80 6.59
CA GLY A 817 27.60 -27.24 5.26
C GLY A 817 26.12 -26.99 4.98
N LYS A 818 25.23 -27.91 5.38
CA LYS A 818 23.77 -27.74 5.23
C LYS A 818 23.21 -26.64 6.15
N ALA A 819 23.68 -26.57 7.39
CA ALA A 819 23.29 -25.51 8.32
C ALA A 819 23.74 -24.13 7.81
N LYS A 820 24.99 -24.03 7.34
CA LYS A 820 25.54 -22.81 6.73
C LYS A 820 24.77 -22.40 5.49
N LEU A 821 24.42 -23.32 4.60
CA LEU A 821 23.61 -23.03 3.41
C LEU A 821 22.22 -22.50 3.79
N LYS A 822 21.58 -23.08 4.82
CA LYS A 822 20.30 -22.60 5.33
C LYS A 822 20.41 -21.18 5.89
N ALA A 823 21.46 -20.91 6.67
CA ALA A 823 21.73 -19.59 7.23
C ALA A 823 21.98 -18.53 6.14
N LEU A 824 22.74 -18.88 5.10
CA LEU A 824 22.99 -17.99 3.96
C LEU A 824 21.75 -17.77 3.10
N ARG A 825 20.88 -18.78 2.93
CA ARG A 825 19.59 -18.62 2.25
C ARG A 825 18.67 -17.64 2.99
N GLU A 826 18.61 -17.75 4.32
CA GLU A 826 17.88 -16.80 5.16
C GLU A 826 18.48 -15.39 5.06
N ALA A 827 19.81 -15.26 5.07
CA ALA A 827 20.48 -13.98 4.86
C ALA A 827 20.15 -13.37 3.48
N MET A 828 20.11 -14.18 2.42
CA MET A 828 19.73 -13.77 1.06
C MET A 828 18.30 -13.24 1.01
N TYR A 829 17.36 -13.91 1.70
CA TYR A 829 15.97 -13.47 1.78
C TYR A 829 15.84 -12.09 2.44
N HIS A 830 16.52 -11.89 3.57
CA HIS A 830 16.44 -10.61 4.27
C HIS A 830 17.17 -9.48 3.53
N SER A 831 18.31 -9.74 2.89
CA SER A 831 18.99 -8.72 2.09
C SER A 831 18.18 -8.33 0.85
N SER A 832 17.51 -9.27 0.17
CA SER A 832 16.66 -8.95 -0.99
C SER A 832 15.43 -8.13 -0.58
N GLU A 833 14.71 -8.55 0.47
CA GLU A 833 13.52 -7.83 0.97
C GLU A 833 13.85 -6.40 1.41
N HIS A 834 15.03 -6.18 1.99
CA HIS A 834 15.47 -4.86 2.43
C HIS A 834 16.20 -4.09 1.30
N SER A 835 16.25 -4.64 0.09
CA SER A 835 16.85 -4.05 -1.10
C SER A 835 18.38 -3.84 -1.05
N TYR A 836 19.12 -4.65 -0.28
CA TYR A 836 20.58 -4.71 -0.25
C TYR A 836 21.13 -5.66 -1.32
N VAL A 837 20.93 -5.30 -2.59
CA VAL A 837 21.27 -6.13 -3.76
C VAL A 837 22.73 -6.59 -3.77
N ASP A 838 23.67 -5.72 -3.40
CA ASP A 838 25.09 -6.05 -3.44
C ASP A 838 25.44 -7.23 -2.51
N ILE A 839 24.83 -7.28 -1.32
CA ILE A 839 24.98 -8.41 -0.38
C ILE A 839 24.30 -9.66 -0.95
N THR A 840 23.10 -9.53 -1.52
CA THR A 840 22.39 -10.65 -2.13
C THR A 840 23.22 -11.31 -3.25
N LEU A 841 23.89 -10.50 -4.09
CA LEU A 841 24.78 -10.97 -5.15
C LEU A 841 26.06 -11.61 -4.60
N ASP A 842 26.64 -11.04 -3.54
CA ASP A 842 27.77 -11.67 -2.85
C ASP A 842 27.37 -13.05 -2.30
N ILE A 843 26.19 -13.19 -1.68
CA ILE A 843 25.69 -14.48 -1.20
C ILE A 843 25.46 -15.45 -2.36
N ARG A 844 24.92 -14.98 -3.48
CA ARG A 844 24.73 -15.78 -4.69
C ARG A 844 26.05 -16.33 -5.23
N SER A 845 27.13 -15.54 -5.17
CA SER A 845 28.47 -15.95 -5.59
C SER A 845 29.05 -17.11 -4.75
N LEU A 846 28.55 -17.29 -3.52
CA LEU A 846 28.90 -18.41 -2.64
C LEU A 846 28.15 -19.72 -2.98
N GLY A 847 27.30 -19.72 -4.01
CA GLY A 847 26.59 -20.91 -4.49
C GLY A 847 25.21 -21.14 -3.88
N VAL A 848 24.63 -20.16 -3.19
CA VAL A 848 23.23 -20.23 -2.74
C VAL A 848 22.30 -20.07 -3.95
N PRO A 849 21.34 -20.98 -4.18
CA PRO A 849 20.40 -20.86 -5.30
C PRO A 849 19.40 -19.72 -5.06
N TRP A 850 18.94 -19.11 -6.16
CA TRP A 850 17.84 -18.17 -6.12
C TRP A 850 16.55 -18.85 -5.68
N THR A 851 15.77 -18.18 -4.85
CA THR A 851 14.32 -18.44 -4.80
C THR A 851 13.63 -17.46 -5.74
N LEU A 852 12.47 -17.84 -6.28
CA LEU A 852 11.68 -16.96 -7.14
C LEU A 852 11.49 -15.55 -6.54
N HIS A 853 11.11 -15.48 -5.26
CA HIS A 853 10.89 -14.22 -4.56
C HIS A 853 12.17 -13.37 -4.42
N THR A 854 13.30 -13.98 -3.99
CA THR A 854 14.56 -13.25 -3.82
C THR A 854 15.13 -12.73 -5.15
N TRP A 855 14.96 -13.49 -6.23
CA TRP A 855 15.32 -13.06 -7.58
C TRP A 855 14.44 -11.91 -8.06
N LEU A 856 13.12 -12.02 -7.89
CA LEU A 856 12.15 -10.99 -8.29
C LEU A 856 12.41 -9.65 -7.59
N GLU A 857 12.62 -9.66 -6.27
CA GLU A 857 12.88 -8.43 -5.53
C GLU A 857 14.26 -7.84 -5.88
N SER A 858 15.26 -8.68 -6.14
CA SER A 858 16.57 -8.23 -6.64
C SER A 858 16.48 -7.61 -8.04
N LEU A 859 15.67 -8.18 -8.94
CA LEU A 859 15.42 -7.63 -10.26
C LEU A 859 14.68 -6.30 -10.18
N ARG A 860 13.64 -6.23 -9.34
CA ARG A 860 12.84 -5.02 -9.10
C ARG A 860 13.71 -3.87 -8.61
N THR A 861 14.54 -4.14 -7.60
CA THR A 861 15.43 -3.14 -7.02
C THR A 861 16.50 -2.67 -8.01
N CYS A 862 17.08 -3.57 -8.81
CA CYS A 862 18.00 -3.20 -9.90
C CYS A 862 17.33 -2.31 -10.97
N PHE A 863 16.08 -2.62 -11.32
CA PHE A 863 15.31 -1.84 -12.29
C PHE A 863 15.02 -0.42 -11.76
N LEU A 864 14.57 -0.31 -10.50
CA LEU A 864 14.33 0.96 -9.83
C LEU A 864 15.61 1.80 -9.68
N GLN A 865 16.76 1.17 -9.45
CA GLN A 865 18.06 1.86 -9.37
C GLN A 865 18.71 2.10 -10.75
N HIS A 866 18.05 1.69 -11.84
CA HIS A 866 18.56 1.78 -13.21
C HIS A 866 19.94 1.10 -13.44
N ARG A 867 20.26 0.06 -12.68
CA ARG A 867 21.54 -0.68 -12.76
C ARG A 867 21.51 -1.75 -13.87
N ARG A 868 21.58 -1.32 -15.13
CA ARG A 868 21.45 -2.18 -16.32
C ARG A 868 22.36 -3.43 -16.36
N PRO A 869 23.66 -3.37 -15.98
CA PRO A 869 24.52 -4.57 -16.02
C PRO A 869 24.06 -5.67 -15.06
N LEU A 870 23.53 -5.29 -13.90
CA LEU A 870 23.00 -6.25 -12.93
C LEU A 870 21.69 -6.87 -13.41
N ILE A 871 20.83 -6.08 -14.07
CA ILE A 871 19.60 -6.59 -14.71
C ILE A 871 19.98 -7.69 -15.72
N GLN A 872 20.93 -7.42 -16.61
CA GLN A 872 21.38 -8.40 -17.60
C GLN A 872 21.96 -9.67 -16.96
N GLY A 873 22.70 -9.54 -15.86
CA GLY A 873 23.22 -10.67 -15.08
C GLY A 873 22.09 -11.51 -14.46
N LEU A 874 21.15 -10.85 -13.78
CA LEU A 874 20.02 -11.51 -13.11
C LEU A 874 19.09 -12.21 -14.11
N LEU A 875 18.81 -11.61 -15.26
CA LEU A 875 18.00 -12.24 -16.32
C LEU A 875 18.66 -13.49 -16.88
N LYS A 876 20.00 -13.50 -17.03
CA LYS A 876 20.74 -14.69 -17.45
C LYS A 876 20.61 -15.84 -16.44
N GLU A 877 20.54 -15.53 -15.16
CA GLU A 877 20.46 -16.52 -14.08
C GLU A 877 19.03 -17.05 -13.82
N PHE A 878 17.99 -16.55 -14.51
CA PHE A 878 16.63 -17.04 -14.34
C PHE A 878 16.51 -18.56 -14.52
N SER A 879 17.34 -19.15 -15.40
CA SER A 879 17.37 -20.59 -15.63
C SER A 879 17.75 -21.43 -14.41
N SER A 880 18.24 -20.82 -13.33
CA SER A 880 18.50 -21.55 -12.07
C SER A 880 17.26 -21.74 -11.21
N ILE A 881 16.14 -21.08 -11.52
CA ILE A 881 14.87 -21.23 -10.80
C ILE A 881 14.11 -22.38 -11.45
N GLU A 882 13.75 -23.38 -10.66
CA GLU A 882 13.03 -24.57 -11.14
C GLU A 882 11.54 -24.24 -11.40
N GLU A 883 10.93 -24.90 -12.39
CA GLU A 883 9.51 -24.68 -12.76
C GLU A 883 8.54 -25.05 -11.63
N GLU A 884 8.96 -25.92 -10.69
CA GLU A 884 8.20 -26.29 -9.50
C GLU A 884 8.10 -25.16 -8.47
N GLU A 885 8.99 -24.15 -8.54
CA GLU A 885 8.98 -22.97 -7.67
C GLU A 885 8.11 -21.82 -8.21
N TYR A 886 7.44 -21.99 -9.36
CA TYR A 886 6.58 -20.95 -9.91
C TYR A 886 5.35 -20.74 -9.03
N THR A 887 5.24 -19.55 -8.43
CA THR A 887 4.11 -19.15 -7.57
C THR A 887 3.22 -18.10 -8.27
N GLU A 888 2.04 -17.80 -7.71
CA GLU A 888 1.19 -16.67 -8.16
C GLU A 888 1.94 -15.32 -8.13
N GLU A 889 3.03 -15.19 -7.36
CA GLU A 889 3.87 -14.00 -7.34
C GLU A 889 4.54 -13.74 -8.69
N LEU A 890 4.95 -14.79 -9.42
CA LEU A 890 5.51 -14.65 -10.77
C LEU A 890 4.49 -14.00 -11.71
N ILE A 891 3.21 -14.34 -11.59
CA ILE A 891 2.15 -13.80 -12.45
C ILE A 891 1.75 -12.39 -12.05
N THR A 892 1.51 -12.18 -10.76
CA THR A 892 0.97 -10.92 -10.23
C THR A 892 2.01 -9.80 -10.15
N HIS A 893 3.29 -10.14 -10.01
CA HIS A 893 4.37 -9.18 -9.79
C HIS A 893 5.55 -9.37 -10.75
N GLY A 894 5.91 -10.61 -11.07
CA GLY A 894 7.06 -10.90 -11.93
C GLY A 894 6.86 -10.55 -13.41
N LEU A 895 5.81 -11.06 -14.04
CA LEU A 895 5.48 -10.78 -15.44
C LEU A 895 5.28 -9.27 -15.68
N PRO A 896 4.47 -8.54 -14.89
CA PRO A 896 4.33 -7.09 -15.07
C PRO A 896 5.68 -6.38 -15.02
N LEU A 897 6.56 -6.74 -14.08
CA LEU A 897 7.89 -6.15 -13.97
C LEU A 897 8.76 -6.46 -15.20
N MET A 898 8.76 -7.69 -15.68
CA MET A 898 9.53 -8.10 -16.86
C MET A 898 9.05 -7.42 -18.14
N PHE A 899 7.74 -7.30 -18.35
CA PHE A 899 7.16 -6.57 -19.48
C PHE A 899 7.43 -5.06 -19.36
N GLN A 900 7.43 -4.49 -18.15
CA GLN A 900 7.87 -3.12 -17.91
C GLN A 900 9.36 -2.92 -18.25
N ILE A 901 10.23 -3.87 -17.87
CA ILE A 901 11.65 -3.83 -18.25
C ILE A 901 11.77 -3.89 -19.78
N LEU A 902 11.05 -4.80 -20.46
CA LEU A 902 11.07 -4.91 -21.92
C LEU A 902 10.67 -3.58 -22.58
N ARG A 903 9.57 -2.97 -22.11
CA ARG A 903 9.06 -1.68 -22.61
C ARG A 903 10.04 -0.53 -22.38
N ALA A 904 10.68 -0.49 -21.22
CA ALA A 904 11.63 0.57 -20.88
C ALA A 904 13.01 0.36 -21.53
N SER A 905 13.38 -0.88 -21.84
CA SER A 905 14.70 -1.23 -22.36
C SER A 905 14.74 -1.09 -23.88
N LYS A 906 15.65 -0.24 -24.36
CA LYS A 906 16.06 -0.17 -25.78
C LYS A 906 17.28 -1.05 -26.07
N ASN A 907 17.64 -1.94 -25.15
CA ASN A 907 18.84 -2.76 -25.25
C ASN A 907 18.48 -4.14 -25.78
N GLU A 908 18.99 -4.46 -26.96
CA GLU A 908 18.71 -5.74 -27.63
C GLU A 908 19.07 -6.96 -26.79
N VAL A 909 20.14 -6.89 -25.99
CA VAL A 909 20.57 -8.02 -25.14
C VAL A 909 19.56 -8.31 -24.04
N ILE A 910 19.01 -7.27 -23.41
CA ILE A 910 17.99 -7.41 -22.37
C ILE A 910 16.71 -7.96 -22.99
N SER A 911 16.31 -7.44 -24.16
CA SER A 911 15.14 -7.92 -24.89
C SER A 911 15.28 -9.40 -25.29
N GLN A 912 16.43 -9.81 -25.80
CA GLN A 912 16.72 -11.21 -26.14
C GLN A 912 16.65 -12.12 -24.90
N GLN A 913 17.24 -11.71 -23.77
CA GLN A 913 17.17 -12.49 -22.54
C GLN A 913 15.74 -12.63 -22.03
N LEU A 914 14.97 -11.54 -22.02
CA LEU A 914 13.55 -11.58 -21.64
C LEU A 914 12.74 -12.48 -22.58
N ALA A 915 13.00 -12.43 -23.88
CA ALA A 915 12.35 -13.30 -24.87
C ALA A 915 12.62 -14.79 -24.58
N VAL A 916 13.86 -15.14 -24.24
CA VAL A 916 14.22 -16.51 -23.82
C VAL A 916 13.45 -16.92 -22.56
N ILE A 917 13.37 -16.04 -21.56
CA ILE A 917 12.62 -16.31 -20.34
C ILE A 917 11.13 -16.50 -20.63
N PHE A 918 10.51 -15.63 -21.44
CA PHE A 918 9.09 -15.77 -21.79
C PHE A 918 8.80 -17.06 -22.54
N THR A 919 9.69 -17.47 -23.45
CA THR A 919 9.60 -18.77 -24.12
C THR A 919 9.76 -19.94 -23.14
N GLN A 920 10.67 -19.84 -22.16
CA GLN A 920 10.82 -20.84 -21.09
C GLN A 920 9.56 -20.93 -20.23
N CYS A 921 9.03 -19.80 -19.76
CA CYS A 921 7.80 -19.74 -18.94
C CYS A 921 6.53 -20.21 -19.69
N TYR A 922 6.49 -20.10 -21.02
CA TYR A 922 5.38 -20.64 -21.81
C TYR A 922 5.37 -22.17 -21.87
N GLY A 923 6.55 -22.79 -21.72
CA GLY A 923 6.76 -24.23 -21.67
C GLY A 923 6.80 -24.92 -23.04
N PRO A 924 7.22 -26.20 -23.08
CA PRO A 924 7.39 -26.97 -24.32
C PRO A 924 6.08 -27.42 -24.96
N TYR A 925 4.97 -27.34 -24.22
CA TYR A 925 3.66 -27.85 -24.60
C TYR A 925 3.12 -27.19 -25.90
N PRO A 926 2.30 -27.91 -26.69
CA PRO A 926 1.70 -27.33 -27.89
C PRO A 926 0.71 -26.21 -27.53
N ILE A 927 0.60 -25.21 -28.41
CA ILE A 927 -0.36 -24.11 -28.28
C ILE A 927 -1.77 -24.72 -28.33
N PRO A 928 -2.71 -24.32 -27.44
CA PRO A 928 -4.08 -24.82 -27.47
C PRO A 928 -4.70 -24.66 -28.86
N LYS A 929 -5.23 -25.76 -29.41
CA LYS A 929 -5.82 -25.75 -30.75
C LYS A 929 -7.18 -25.06 -30.73
N LEU A 930 -7.48 -24.29 -31.77
CA LEU A 930 -8.81 -23.72 -32.00
C LEU A 930 -9.84 -24.84 -32.23
N THR A 931 -10.93 -24.80 -31.48
CA THR A 931 -12.04 -25.78 -31.60
C THR A 931 -13.02 -25.37 -32.69
N GLU A 932 -13.41 -26.32 -33.54
CA GLU A 932 -14.44 -26.08 -34.57
C GLU A 932 -15.83 -25.93 -33.96
N ILE A 933 -16.56 -24.90 -34.40
CA ILE A 933 -17.98 -24.74 -34.07
C ILE A 933 -18.80 -25.63 -35.01
N LYS A 934 -19.23 -26.80 -34.53
CA LYS A 934 -20.13 -27.69 -35.27
C LYS A 934 -21.60 -27.25 -35.12
N ARG A 935 -22.02 -26.20 -35.83
CA ARG A 935 -23.45 -25.83 -35.94
C ARG A 935 -24.13 -26.65 -37.05
N LYS A 936 -25.19 -27.39 -36.72
CA LYS A 936 -26.09 -27.98 -37.73
C LYS A 936 -27.01 -26.87 -38.27
N GLN A 937 -26.74 -26.35 -39.47
CA GLN A 937 -27.69 -25.46 -40.15
C GLN A 937 -29.00 -26.20 -40.47
N THR A 938 -30.13 -25.53 -40.25
CA THR A 938 -31.49 -26.08 -40.34
C THR A 938 -32.10 -26.06 -41.75
N SER A 939 -31.53 -25.28 -42.68
CA SER A 939 -32.00 -25.10 -44.05
C SER A 939 -30.88 -25.44 -45.05
N ARG A 940 -30.92 -26.64 -45.64
CA ARG A 940 -29.98 -27.10 -46.68
C ARG A 940 -30.63 -27.00 -48.05
N LEU A 941 -29.98 -26.35 -49.01
CA LEU A 941 -30.33 -26.39 -50.43
C LEU A 941 -29.16 -27.03 -51.18
N ASP A 942 -29.46 -27.93 -52.13
CA ASP A 942 -28.43 -28.63 -52.89
C ASP A 942 -27.46 -27.64 -53.58
N PRO A 943 -26.13 -27.89 -53.56
CA PRO A 943 -25.15 -27.08 -54.29
C PRO A 943 -25.50 -26.83 -55.77
N HIS A 944 -26.32 -27.68 -56.40
CA HIS A 944 -26.83 -27.45 -57.76
C HIS A 944 -27.62 -26.13 -57.93
N PHE A 945 -28.21 -25.60 -56.86
CA PHE A 945 -28.97 -24.34 -56.89
C PHE A 945 -28.09 -23.08 -56.70
N LEU A 946 -26.78 -23.25 -56.52
CA LEU A 946 -25.85 -22.14 -56.37
C LEU A 946 -25.76 -21.32 -57.68
N ASN A 947 -26.00 -20.01 -57.60
CA ASN A 947 -25.91 -19.08 -58.73
C ASN A 947 -26.77 -19.46 -59.95
N ASN A 948 -27.92 -20.09 -59.71
CA ASN A 948 -28.87 -20.45 -60.76
C ASN A 948 -29.86 -19.30 -61.03
N LYS A 949 -29.89 -18.81 -62.27
CA LYS A 949 -30.72 -17.68 -62.70
C LYS A 949 -32.22 -17.98 -62.72
N GLU A 950 -32.61 -19.23 -62.96
CA GLU A 950 -34.03 -19.58 -63.17
C GLU A 950 -34.84 -19.61 -61.87
N MET A 951 -34.19 -19.89 -60.74
CA MET A 951 -34.86 -20.20 -59.46
C MET A 951 -34.57 -19.18 -58.35
N ALA A 952 -33.71 -18.19 -58.60
CA ALA A 952 -33.32 -17.19 -57.62
C ALA A 952 -34.37 -16.07 -57.47
N ASP A 953 -34.61 -15.65 -56.23
CA ASP A 953 -35.52 -14.56 -55.88
C ASP A 953 -34.77 -13.28 -55.42
N VAL A 954 -33.42 -13.32 -55.39
CA VAL A 954 -32.52 -12.17 -55.20
C VAL A 954 -31.34 -12.23 -56.17
N THR A 955 -30.92 -11.06 -56.66
CA THR A 955 -29.66 -10.91 -57.39
C THR A 955 -28.73 -9.98 -56.63
N PHE A 956 -27.50 -10.40 -56.36
CA PHE A 956 -26.43 -9.54 -55.85
C PHE A 956 -25.58 -9.04 -57.02
N LEU A 957 -25.13 -7.80 -56.98
CA LEU A 957 -24.15 -7.26 -57.91
C LEU A 957 -22.82 -7.16 -57.16
N VAL A 958 -21.88 -8.05 -57.48
CA VAL A 958 -20.56 -8.12 -56.83
C VAL A 958 -19.50 -7.82 -57.89
N GLU A 959 -18.74 -6.73 -57.70
CA GLU A 959 -17.78 -6.23 -58.71
C GLU A 959 -18.39 -6.05 -60.12
N GLY A 960 -19.66 -5.62 -60.18
CA GLY A 960 -20.40 -5.44 -61.44
C GLY A 960 -20.88 -6.75 -62.09
N LYS A 961 -20.67 -7.92 -61.48
CA LYS A 961 -21.18 -9.22 -61.96
C LYS A 961 -22.43 -9.63 -61.16
N PRO A 962 -23.51 -10.10 -61.82
CA PRO A 962 -24.68 -10.61 -61.13
C PRO A 962 -24.40 -11.98 -60.48
N PHE A 963 -24.92 -12.17 -59.27
CA PHE A 963 -24.89 -13.42 -58.51
C PHE A 963 -26.30 -13.75 -58.00
N TYR A 964 -26.83 -14.90 -58.39
CA TYR A 964 -28.21 -15.31 -58.14
C TYR A 964 -28.33 -16.13 -56.84
N ALA A 965 -29.23 -15.75 -55.93
CA ALA A 965 -29.37 -16.39 -54.61
C ALA A 965 -30.83 -16.46 -54.11
N HIS A 966 -31.05 -17.18 -53.00
CA HIS A 966 -32.38 -17.44 -52.42
C HIS A 966 -32.58 -16.72 -51.08
N LYS A 967 -33.63 -15.88 -50.94
CA LYS A 967 -33.92 -15.06 -49.75
C LYS A 967 -34.07 -15.93 -48.50
N VAL A 968 -34.83 -17.01 -48.58
CA VAL A 968 -35.17 -17.85 -47.42
C VAL A 968 -33.91 -18.42 -46.74
N LEU A 969 -32.93 -18.86 -47.54
CA LEU A 969 -31.65 -19.37 -47.04
C LEU A 969 -30.82 -18.27 -46.39
N LEU A 970 -30.76 -17.08 -46.99
CA LEU A 970 -30.01 -15.94 -46.47
C LEU A 970 -30.62 -15.35 -45.19
N PHE A 971 -31.95 -15.30 -45.11
CA PHE A 971 -32.70 -14.84 -43.92
C PHE A 971 -32.47 -15.74 -42.70
N THR A 972 -32.31 -17.04 -42.92
CA THR A 972 -32.09 -18.03 -41.85
C THR A 972 -30.61 -18.17 -41.48
N ALA A 973 -29.69 -17.85 -42.40
CA ALA A 973 -28.26 -18.00 -42.20
C ALA A 973 -27.58 -16.90 -41.37
N SER A 974 -27.97 -15.63 -41.54
CA SER A 974 -27.34 -14.52 -40.80
C SER A 974 -28.24 -13.29 -40.64
N ASN A 975 -28.12 -12.65 -39.48
CA ASN A 975 -28.82 -11.40 -39.16
C ASN A 975 -28.42 -10.25 -40.09
N ARG A 976 -27.17 -10.22 -40.57
CA ARG A 976 -26.72 -9.21 -41.53
C ARG A 976 -27.43 -9.34 -42.86
N PHE A 977 -27.56 -10.55 -43.39
CA PHE A 977 -28.31 -10.80 -44.63
C PHE A 977 -29.79 -10.48 -44.45
N LYS A 978 -30.38 -10.85 -43.31
CA LYS A 978 -31.76 -10.47 -42.94
C LYS A 978 -31.97 -8.94 -42.95
N LEU A 979 -31.06 -8.16 -42.39
CA LEU A 979 -31.12 -6.69 -42.41
C LEU A 979 -30.92 -6.09 -43.81
N LEU A 980 -29.99 -6.64 -44.59
CA LEU A 980 -29.75 -6.22 -45.98
C LEU A 980 -30.99 -6.43 -46.85
N LEU A 981 -31.77 -7.48 -46.57
CA LEU A 981 -32.97 -7.84 -47.31
C LEU A 981 -34.27 -7.19 -46.77
N ALA A 982 -34.33 -6.85 -45.48
CA ALA A 982 -35.55 -6.30 -44.85
C ALA A 982 -35.81 -4.81 -45.14
N ASN A 983 -34.79 -4.04 -45.50
CA ASN A 983 -34.87 -2.57 -45.61
C ASN A 983 -35.39 -2.04 -46.97
N ARG A 984 -36.13 -2.83 -47.78
CA ARG A 984 -36.56 -2.36 -49.12
C ARG A 984 -38.01 -2.70 -49.49
N PRO A 985 -38.75 -1.75 -50.11
CA PRO A 985 -40.12 -1.97 -50.59
C PRO A 985 -40.15 -2.92 -51.81
N ALA A 986 -41.21 -3.73 -51.88
CA ALA A 986 -41.35 -4.90 -52.75
C ALA A 986 -41.46 -4.64 -54.27
N ALA A 987 -41.21 -3.42 -54.77
CA ALA A 987 -41.59 -3.00 -56.13
C ALA A 987 -40.43 -2.86 -57.15
N GLU A 988 -39.16 -2.95 -56.74
CA GLU A 988 -38.02 -2.82 -57.67
C GLU A 988 -37.18 -4.09 -57.71
N ASN A 989 -36.79 -4.51 -58.92
CA ASN A 989 -35.93 -5.66 -59.19
C ASN A 989 -34.78 -5.72 -58.17
N THR A 990 -34.71 -6.81 -57.41
CA THR A 990 -33.97 -6.93 -56.14
C THR A 990 -32.47 -7.11 -56.39
N CYS A 991 -31.84 -6.09 -56.97
CA CYS A 991 -30.40 -6.02 -57.20
C CYS A 991 -29.73 -5.38 -55.98
N ILE A 992 -28.90 -6.15 -55.27
CA ILE A 992 -28.18 -5.69 -54.07
C ILE A 992 -26.70 -5.60 -54.39
N GLU A 993 -26.17 -4.39 -54.42
CA GLU A 993 -24.75 -4.17 -54.70
C GLU A 993 -23.89 -4.45 -53.47
N ILE A 994 -22.84 -5.25 -53.66
CA ILE A 994 -21.81 -5.53 -52.65
C ILE A 994 -20.49 -5.03 -53.22
N SER A 995 -20.06 -3.87 -52.73
CA SER A 995 -18.86 -3.15 -53.18
C SER A 995 -17.57 -3.59 -52.49
N HIS A 996 -17.66 -4.25 -51.32
CA HIS A 996 -16.52 -4.47 -50.43
C HIS A 996 -16.05 -5.94 -50.34
N VAL A 997 -16.51 -6.81 -51.25
CA VAL A 997 -16.13 -8.23 -51.28
C VAL A 997 -15.86 -8.64 -52.73
N LYS A 998 -14.74 -9.31 -52.98
CA LYS A 998 -14.40 -9.84 -54.31
C LYS A 998 -15.39 -10.93 -54.73
N TYR A 999 -15.68 -11.06 -56.03
CA TYR A 999 -16.66 -12.04 -56.54
C TYR A 999 -16.38 -13.47 -56.07
N ASN A 1000 -15.11 -13.91 -56.14
CA ASN A 1000 -14.71 -15.27 -55.76
C ASN A 1000 -14.91 -15.55 -54.26
N VAL A 1001 -14.65 -14.55 -53.41
CA VAL A 1001 -14.82 -14.67 -51.95
C VAL A 1001 -16.30 -14.74 -51.60
N PHE A 1002 -17.13 -13.93 -52.28
CA PHE A 1002 -18.58 -14.00 -52.11
C PHE A 1002 -19.16 -15.36 -52.57
N GLN A 1003 -18.60 -15.93 -53.65
CA GLN A 1003 -18.97 -17.28 -54.09
C GLN A 1003 -18.64 -18.34 -53.02
N LEU A 1004 -17.49 -18.25 -52.35
CA LEU A 1004 -17.12 -19.17 -51.25
C LEU A 1004 -18.08 -19.02 -50.04
N VAL A 1005 -18.45 -17.80 -49.68
CA VAL A 1005 -19.46 -17.54 -48.64
C VAL A 1005 -20.80 -18.18 -49.01
N MET A 1006 -21.22 -18.06 -50.27
CA MET A 1006 -22.47 -18.68 -50.74
C MET A 1006 -22.37 -20.21 -50.79
N GLN A 1007 -21.23 -20.78 -51.21
CA GLN A 1007 -21.00 -22.22 -51.17
C GLN A 1007 -21.13 -22.78 -49.76
N TYR A 1008 -20.56 -22.09 -48.75
CA TYR A 1008 -20.71 -22.46 -47.35
C TYR A 1008 -22.19 -22.53 -46.93
N LEU A 1009 -22.98 -21.52 -47.30
CA LEU A 1009 -24.38 -21.43 -46.92
C LEU A 1009 -25.28 -22.48 -47.59
N TYR A 1010 -25.00 -22.88 -48.83
CA TYR A 1010 -25.76 -23.93 -49.53
C TYR A 1010 -25.34 -25.33 -49.07
N CYS A 1011 -24.03 -25.57 -48.92
CA CYS A 1011 -23.52 -26.88 -48.51
C CYS A 1011 -23.81 -27.21 -47.03
N GLY A 1012 -24.12 -26.21 -46.21
CA GLY A 1012 -24.50 -26.42 -44.81
C GLY A 1012 -23.33 -26.79 -43.89
N GLY A 1013 -22.10 -26.45 -44.27
CA GLY A 1013 -20.88 -26.81 -43.55
C GLY A 1013 -19.59 -26.45 -44.32
N THR A 1014 -18.45 -26.77 -43.72
CA THR A 1014 -17.10 -26.42 -44.23
C THR A 1014 -16.39 -27.56 -44.98
N ASP A 1015 -16.92 -28.79 -44.92
CA ASP A 1015 -16.27 -29.99 -45.44
C ASP A 1015 -16.04 -29.98 -46.96
N SER A 1016 -16.81 -29.19 -47.72
CA SER A 1016 -16.73 -29.09 -49.18
C SER A 1016 -16.01 -27.83 -49.69
N LEU A 1017 -15.53 -26.96 -48.81
CA LEU A 1017 -14.89 -25.70 -49.19
C LEU A 1017 -13.39 -25.89 -49.48
N GLN A 1018 -12.99 -25.62 -50.73
CA GLN A 1018 -11.57 -25.53 -51.08
C GLN A 1018 -11.11 -24.08 -51.00
N ILE A 1019 -10.52 -23.71 -49.86
CA ILE A 1019 -10.04 -22.34 -49.63
C ILE A 1019 -8.55 -22.29 -49.93
N ARG A 1020 -8.13 -21.44 -50.86
CA ARG A 1020 -6.71 -21.19 -51.16
C ARG A 1020 -6.12 -20.26 -50.09
N ASN A 1021 -4.86 -20.47 -49.71
CA ASN A 1021 -4.17 -19.66 -48.69
C ASN A 1021 -4.23 -18.14 -48.97
N THR A 1022 -4.19 -17.72 -50.24
CA THR A 1022 -4.29 -16.31 -50.65
C THR A 1022 -5.66 -15.69 -50.44
N GLU A 1023 -6.71 -16.50 -50.29
CA GLU A 1023 -8.11 -16.05 -50.16
C GLU A 1023 -8.62 -16.13 -48.73
N VAL A 1024 -7.88 -16.76 -47.80
CA VAL A 1024 -8.31 -16.99 -46.41
C VAL A 1024 -8.55 -15.68 -45.67
N MET A 1025 -7.67 -14.69 -45.81
CA MET A 1025 -7.79 -13.41 -45.09
C MET A 1025 -8.98 -12.58 -45.62
N ASP A 1026 -9.17 -12.56 -46.94
CA ASP A 1026 -10.33 -11.91 -47.56
C ASP A 1026 -11.63 -12.62 -47.13
N LEU A 1027 -11.63 -13.96 -47.07
CA LEU A 1027 -12.77 -14.75 -46.61
C LEU A 1027 -13.06 -14.55 -45.12
N LEU A 1028 -12.03 -14.43 -44.28
CA LEU A 1028 -12.16 -14.10 -42.86
C LEU A 1028 -12.86 -12.74 -42.69
N SER A 1029 -12.41 -11.72 -43.44
CA SER A 1029 -13.04 -10.39 -43.43
C SER A 1029 -14.50 -10.42 -43.89
N ALA A 1030 -14.80 -11.18 -44.95
CA ALA A 1030 -16.17 -11.34 -45.45
C ALA A 1030 -17.04 -12.11 -44.45
N SER A 1031 -16.51 -13.16 -43.81
CA SER A 1031 -17.25 -13.95 -42.82
C SER A 1031 -17.65 -13.11 -41.60
N LYS A 1032 -16.78 -12.21 -41.13
CA LYS A 1032 -17.08 -11.22 -40.08
C LYS A 1032 -18.11 -10.21 -40.57
N PHE A 1033 -17.93 -9.64 -41.76
CA PHE A 1033 -18.86 -8.66 -42.36
C PHE A 1033 -20.29 -9.22 -42.46
N PHE A 1034 -20.43 -10.49 -42.84
CA PHE A 1034 -21.70 -11.20 -42.93
C PHE A 1034 -22.14 -11.88 -41.62
N GLN A 1035 -21.41 -11.74 -40.51
CA GLN A 1035 -21.73 -12.33 -39.20
C GLN A 1035 -21.90 -13.86 -39.22
N LEU A 1036 -20.97 -14.57 -39.88
CA LEU A 1036 -20.96 -16.03 -40.02
C LEU A 1036 -19.93 -16.68 -39.09
N GLU A 1037 -20.26 -16.86 -37.82
CA GLU A 1037 -19.34 -17.30 -36.75
C GLU A 1037 -18.62 -18.64 -37.02
N ALA A 1038 -19.32 -19.65 -37.54
CA ALA A 1038 -18.72 -20.96 -37.78
C ALA A 1038 -17.78 -20.96 -39.00
N LEU A 1039 -18.09 -20.17 -40.04
CA LEU A 1039 -17.19 -19.96 -41.18
C LEU A 1039 -15.96 -19.14 -40.75
N GLN A 1040 -16.18 -18.12 -39.91
CA GLN A 1040 -15.10 -17.34 -39.30
C GLN A 1040 -14.15 -18.25 -38.52
N ARG A 1041 -14.66 -19.08 -37.61
CA ARG A 1041 -13.84 -20.04 -36.84
C ARG A 1041 -13.04 -20.99 -37.72
N HIS A 1042 -13.63 -21.47 -38.81
CA HIS A 1042 -12.93 -22.36 -39.74
C HIS A 1042 -11.80 -21.62 -40.48
N CYS A 1043 -12.01 -20.37 -40.89
CA CYS A 1043 -10.95 -19.53 -41.45
C CYS A 1043 -9.84 -19.29 -40.43
N GLU A 1044 -10.17 -19.04 -39.16
CA GLU A 1044 -9.20 -18.90 -38.07
C GLU A 1044 -8.35 -20.17 -37.88
N ILE A 1045 -8.95 -21.35 -37.97
CA ILE A 1045 -8.23 -22.64 -37.90
C ILE A 1045 -7.25 -22.81 -39.08
N ILE A 1046 -7.64 -22.39 -40.29
CA ILE A 1046 -6.75 -22.43 -41.46
C ILE A 1046 -5.59 -21.45 -41.27
N CYS A 1047 -5.85 -20.23 -40.79
CA CYS A 1047 -4.82 -19.25 -40.46
C CYS A 1047 -3.84 -19.80 -39.41
N ALA A 1048 -4.35 -20.43 -38.35
CA ALA A 1048 -3.54 -21.04 -37.29
C ALA A 1048 -2.61 -22.15 -37.81
N LYS A 1049 -3.04 -22.93 -38.82
CA LYS A 1049 -2.22 -23.99 -39.44
C LYS A 1049 -1.13 -23.44 -40.38
N ASN A 1050 -1.38 -22.29 -40.98
CA ASN A 1050 -0.50 -21.68 -42.00
C ASN A 1050 0.47 -20.64 -41.44
N ILE A 1051 0.48 -20.42 -40.11
CA ILE A 1051 1.32 -19.41 -39.49
C ILE A 1051 2.81 -19.79 -39.56
N ASN A 1052 3.65 -18.82 -39.93
CA ASN A 1052 5.11 -18.95 -39.93
C ASN A 1052 5.76 -17.69 -39.34
N THR A 1053 7.08 -17.69 -39.17
CA THR A 1053 7.83 -16.58 -38.54
C THR A 1053 7.80 -15.27 -39.34
N GLU A 1054 7.50 -15.32 -40.64
CA GLU A 1054 7.46 -14.13 -41.51
C GLU A 1054 6.05 -13.53 -41.61
N THR A 1055 5.01 -14.37 -41.63
CA THR A 1055 3.60 -13.96 -41.83
C THR A 1055 2.86 -13.68 -40.53
N CYS A 1056 3.38 -14.10 -39.38
CA CYS A 1056 2.68 -14.01 -38.10
C CYS A 1056 2.27 -12.59 -37.69
N VAL A 1057 3.11 -11.58 -37.98
CA VAL A 1057 2.81 -10.16 -37.64
C VAL A 1057 1.67 -9.62 -38.50
N GLU A 1058 1.66 -9.94 -39.80
CA GLU A 1058 0.61 -9.50 -40.73
C GLU A 1058 -0.74 -10.12 -40.36
N ILE A 1059 -0.76 -11.44 -40.11
CA ILE A 1059 -1.98 -12.16 -39.72
C ILE A 1059 -2.52 -11.61 -38.38
N TYR A 1060 -1.64 -11.28 -37.44
CA TYR A 1060 -2.03 -10.68 -36.16
C TYR A 1060 -2.71 -9.32 -36.32
N ASN A 1061 -2.10 -8.41 -37.10
CA ASN A 1061 -2.68 -7.09 -37.35
C ASN A 1061 -4.06 -7.19 -38.00
N HIS A 1062 -4.23 -8.13 -38.93
CA HIS A 1062 -5.53 -8.42 -39.53
C HIS A 1062 -6.53 -9.04 -38.53
N ALA A 1063 -6.08 -9.96 -37.67
CA ALA A 1063 -6.94 -10.58 -36.65
C ALA A 1063 -7.46 -9.55 -35.63
N LYS A 1064 -6.59 -8.61 -35.19
CA LYS A 1064 -6.99 -7.49 -34.31
C LYS A 1064 -7.93 -6.52 -35.03
N PHE A 1065 -7.65 -6.17 -36.29
CA PHE A 1065 -8.53 -5.31 -37.10
C PHE A 1065 -9.94 -5.91 -37.29
N LEU A 1066 -10.04 -7.24 -37.41
CA LEU A 1066 -11.30 -7.96 -37.58
C LEU A 1066 -12.00 -8.33 -36.25
N GLU A 1067 -11.40 -7.97 -35.11
CA GLU A 1067 -11.86 -8.36 -33.76
C GLU A 1067 -12.10 -9.88 -33.66
N ALA A 1068 -11.08 -10.67 -34.01
CA ALA A 1068 -11.08 -12.13 -33.90
C ALA A 1068 -10.28 -12.56 -32.65
N PRO A 1069 -10.90 -12.67 -31.46
CA PRO A 1069 -10.19 -12.83 -30.19
C PRO A 1069 -9.48 -14.19 -30.08
N GLU A 1070 -10.05 -15.25 -30.63
CA GLU A 1070 -9.50 -16.60 -30.50
C GLU A 1070 -8.30 -16.83 -31.42
N LEU A 1071 -8.36 -16.29 -32.64
CA LEU A 1071 -7.19 -16.25 -33.51
C LEU A 1071 -6.08 -15.36 -32.92
N SER A 1072 -6.44 -14.20 -32.34
CA SER A 1072 -5.48 -13.30 -31.70
C SER A 1072 -4.76 -13.99 -30.53
N THR A 1073 -5.48 -14.63 -29.62
CA THR A 1073 -4.89 -15.38 -28.49
C THR A 1073 -4.04 -16.58 -28.94
N TYR A 1074 -4.43 -17.27 -30.02
CA TYR A 1074 -3.60 -18.31 -30.63
C TYR A 1074 -2.26 -17.75 -31.16
N ILE A 1075 -2.31 -16.61 -31.86
CA ILE A 1075 -1.12 -15.96 -32.41
C ILE A 1075 -0.25 -15.38 -31.29
N GLU A 1076 -0.83 -14.81 -30.23
CA GLU A 1076 -0.12 -14.38 -29.03
C GLU A 1076 0.63 -15.56 -28.37
N GLY A 1077 0.00 -16.74 -28.30
CA GLY A 1077 0.65 -17.98 -27.87
C GLY A 1077 1.79 -18.41 -28.81
N TYR A 1078 1.64 -18.24 -30.12
CA TYR A 1078 2.70 -18.48 -31.11
C TYR A 1078 3.86 -17.50 -30.96
N PHE A 1079 3.58 -16.23 -30.67
CA PHE A 1079 4.58 -15.21 -30.38
C PHE A 1079 5.40 -15.58 -29.16
N LEU A 1080 4.76 -15.91 -28.03
CA LEU A 1080 5.45 -16.30 -26.79
C LEU A 1080 6.33 -17.55 -26.98
N LYS A 1081 5.83 -18.55 -27.70
CA LYS A 1081 6.56 -19.80 -27.97
C LYS A 1081 7.81 -19.60 -28.84
N ASN A 1082 7.78 -18.63 -29.76
CA ASN A 1082 8.88 -18.38 -30.70
C ASN A 1082 9.58 -17.04 -30.44
N MET A 1083 9.36 -16.43 -29.27
CA MET A 1083 9.74 -15.04 -29.00
C MET A 1083 11.25 -14.82 -29.12
N ALA A 1084 12.05 -15.81 -28.72
CA ALA A 1084 13.50 -15.78 -28.82
C ALA A 1084 14.01 -15.55 -30.26
N VAL A 1085 13.31 -16.07 -31.27
CA VAL A 1085 13.65 -15.87 -32.70
C VAL A 1085 12.97 -14.62 -33.25
N LEU A 1086 11.70 -14.40 -32.89
CA LEU A 1086 10.90 -13.30 -33.41
C LEU A 1086 11.45 -11.92 -33.02
N ILE A 1087 12.09 -11.79 -31.85
CA ILE A 1087 12.61 -10.51 -31.39
C ILE A 1087 13.78 -9.98 -32.23
N GLU A 1088 14.41 -10.83 -33.05
CA GLU A 1088 15.44 -10.42 -34.01
C GLU A 1088 14.83 -9.85 -35.30
N LEU A 1089 13.55 -10.14 -35.57
CA LEU A 1089 12.85 -9.71 -36.77
C LEU A 1089 12.32 -8.28 -36.61
N GLU A 1090 12.69 -7.40 -37.55
CA GLU A 1090 12.24 -5.99 -37.56
C GLU A 1090 10.71 -5.81 -37.54
N PRO A 1091 9.90 -6.57 -38.31
CA PRO A 1091 8.44 -6.43 -38.26
C PRO A 1091 7.86 -6.66 -36.86
N PHE A 1092 8.45 -7.58 -36.09
CA PHE A 1092 8.01 -7.88 -34.73
C PHE A 1092 8.53 -6.85 -33.73
N LYS A 1093 9.77 -6.36 -33.86
CA LYS A 1093 10.27 -5.22 -33.07
C LYS A 1093 9.39 -3.98 -33.26
N GLN A 1094 9.00 -3.68 -34.49
CA GLN A 1094 8.09 -2.57 -34.80
C GLN A 1094 6.73 -2.77 -34.12
N LEU A 1095 6.18 -3.98 -34.13
CA LEU A 1095 4.93 -4.30 -33.42
C LEU A 1095 5.04 -4.07 -31.90
N LEU A 1096 6.19 -4.40 -31.29
CA LEU A 1096 6.39 -4.29 -29.84
C LEU A 1096 6.70 -2.86 -29.37
N TYR A 1097 7.50 -2.09 -30.13
CA TYR A 1097 8.04 -0.81 -29.68
C TYR A 1097 7.37 0.43 -30.30
N ASN A 1098 6.73 0.31 -31.47
CA ASN A 1098 6.06 1.46 -32.06
C ASN A 1098 4.71 1.68 -31.39
N THR A 1099 4.50 2.91 -30.91
CA THR A 1099 3.16 3.38 -30.54
C THR A 1099 2.25 3.28 -31.75
N PRO A 1100 1.06 2.64 -31.62
CA PRO A 1100 0.16 2.47 -32.75
C PRO A 1100 -0.22 3.84 -33.32
N VAL A 1101 -0.24 3.93 -34.66
CA VAL A 1101 -0.64 5.13 -35.37
C VAL A 1101 -2.14 5.38 -35.13
N GLU A 1102 -2.46 6.30 -34.21
CA GLU A 1102 -3.74 6.99 -33.90
C GLU A 1102 -5.10 6.23 -33.97
N ASN A 1103 -5.17 4.95 -34.36
CA ASN A 1103 -6.42 4.25 -34.71
C ASN A 1103 -6.50 2.79 -34.24
N CYS A 1104 -5.50 2.25 -33.53
CA CYS A 1104 -5.53 0.87 -33.04
C CYS A 1104 -5.20 0.84 -31.54
N CYS A 1105 -6.22 0.61 -30.71
CA CYS A 1105 -6.11 0.69 -29.25
C CYS A 1105 -5.53 -0.58 -28.59
N CYS A 1106 -4.63 -1.30 -29.26
CA CYS A 1106 -4.16 -2.60 -28.77
C CYS A 1106 -2.74 -2.47 -28.17
N ASP A 1107 -2.63 -2.62 -26.84
CA ASP A 1107 -1.35 -2.78 -26.16
C ASP A 1107 -0.91 -4.25 -26.27
N VAL A 1108 -0.17 -4.57 -27.35
CA VAL A 1108 0.31 -5.94 -27.64
C VAL A 1108 1.09 -6.55 -26.47
N LEU A 1109 1.82 -5.73 -25.70
CA LEU A 1109 2.56 -6.22 -24.54
C LEU A 1109 1.63 -6.68 -23.42
N HIS A 1110 0.51 -5.97 -23.21
CA HIS A 1110 -0.50 -6.36 -22.22
C HIS A 1110 -1.22 -7.66 -22.63
N ASP A 1111 -1.52 -7.81 -23.93
CA ASP A 1111 -2.11 -9.04 -24.48
C ASP A 1111 -1.18 -10.24 -24.29
N LEU A 1112 0.11 -10.07 -24.60
CA LEU A 1112 1.14 -11.10 -24.38
C LEU A 1112 1.29 -11.45 -22.89
N GLU A 1113 1.27 -10.44 -22.00
CA GLU A 1113 1.33 -10.63 -20.55
C GLU A 1113 0.16 -11.50 -20.06
N LYS A 1114 -1.07 -11.16 -20.48
CA LYS A 1114 -2.29 -11.90 -20.12
C LYS A 1114 -2.27 -13.34 -20.66
N THR A 1115 -1.84 -13.53 -21.91
CA THR A 1115 -1.75 -14.85 -22.53
C THR A 1115 -0.67 -15.72 -21.87
N LEU A 1116 0.45 -15.14 -21.44
CA LEU A 1116 1.47 -15.85 -20.67
C LEU A 1116 0.99 -16.19 -19.25
N ALA A 1117 0.34 -15.25 -18.56
CA ALA A 1117 -0.21 -15.45 -17.22
C ALA A 1117 -1.25 -16.60 -17.18
N THR A 1118 -2.18 -16.62 -18.13
CA THR A 1118 -3.18 -17.69 -18.25
C THR A 1118 -2.53 -19.05 -18.53
N ARG A 1119 -1.49 -19.07 -19.37
CA ARG A 1119 -0.73 -20.29 -19.66
C ARG A 1119 -0.02 -20.83 -18.42
N ILE A 1120 0.70 -19.99 -17.68
CA ILE A 1120 1.40 -20.39 -16.45
C ILE A 1120 0.40 -20.93 -15.42
N ARG A 1121 -0.74 -20.26 -15.22
CA ARG A 1121 -1.80 -20.76 -14.32
C ARG A 1121 -2.29 -22.15 -14.72
N SER A 1122 -2.52 -22.36 -16.02
CA SER A 1122 -3.07 -23.62 -16.53
C SER A 1122 -2.11 -24.80 -16.39
N ILE A 1123 -0.78 -24.56 -16.47
CA ILE A 1123 0.24 -25.62 -16.46
C ILE A 1123 0.81 -25.84 -15.05
N HIS A 1124 1.18 -24.76 -14.35
CA HIS A 1124 2.02 -24.85 -13.16
C HIS A 1124 1.26 -24.66 -11.84
N LEU A 1125 0.13 -23.93 -11.84
CA LEU A 1125 -0.59 -23.55 -10.60
C LEU A 1125 -1.96 -24.22 -10.43
N SER A 1126 -2.48 -24.88 -11.47
CA SER A 1126 -3.74 -25.62 -11.41
C SER A 1126 -3.56 -26.87 -10.53
N SER A 1127 -4.05 -26.78 -9.28
CA SER A 1127 -4.11 -27.87 -8.30
C SER A 1127 -5.13 -28.96 -8.69
N SER A 1128 -5.00 -29.53 -9.87
CA SER A 1128 -5.46 -30.88 -10.15
C SER A 1128 -4.29 -31.69 -10.69
N LYS A 1129 -3.38 -32.07 -9.77
CA LYS A 1129 -2.61 -33.31 -9.90
C LYS A 1129 -3.61 -34.46 -10.10
N GLY A 1130 -4.12 -34.67 -11.31
CA GLY A 1130 -5.10 -35.70 -11.60
C GLY A 1130 -6.10 -35.46 -12.74
N SER A 1131 -6.17 -34.31 -13.40
CA SER A 1131 -7.04 -34.19 -14.59
C SER A 1131 -6.52 -33.18 -15.59
N ILE A 1132 -6.43 -33.65 -16.84
CA ILE A 1132 -6.06 -32.98 -18.10
C ILE A 1132 -4.67 -33.41 -18.59
N VAL A 1133 -4.61 -34.69 -19.00
CA VAL A 1133 -3.88 -35.15 -20.19
C VAL A 1133 -4.92 -35.69 -21.15
#